data_AF-A0A3R6NZT8-F1
#
_entry.id   AF-A0A3R6NZT8-F1
#
_cell.length_a   1.000
_cell.length_b   1.000
_cell.length_c   1.000
_cell.angle_alpha   90.00
_cell.angle_beta   90.00
_cell.angle_gamma   90.00
#
_symmetry.space_group_name_H-M   'P 1'
#
loop_
_entity.id
_entity.type
_entity.pdbx_description
1 polymer ?
#
loop_
_entity_poly.entity_id
_entity_poly.type
_entity_poly.pdbx_seq_one_letter_code
_entity_poly.pdbx_strand_id
1 'polypeptide(L)'
;MAAALVAGGFSFNAMASVTAGPGSIKTGEYTLLKFDNSDDKVLSVDPATRKLEVIDYSTLLSSNKLVAGTSLKKLNNALWKVTVNSSTSVTGQSVTYSFTNKAGQALTVDLLTDAVGHVTNGTAAISKSTTGNTTWAWTAANGLYAVKSFGTEKGDSVFYFTKDLKLKSAVYDVTSPSIPTDGALVGVEDMSQYTIELTAASFNDLMSTYEGKLFFNNGKDVSASETNALKNQKWQALPFGTSTYTAGANAIAAVNAGSETAFFLWNGKEVLAGNNGLTAKDQKKKFFLVVDNGCYNTEETLNKLTIDTLGWEPIFDASNNLTAITAANLKARSTVAKRSPLAAGFKGVYHIAKDSLVLTALARPASIPVTTTLGAINTNSGYGTGSTAMDNLEKAVVSFIGGFASNPPADKATFAESNFESDGSAYTYLASGGTTPVSGKALVDKANEYIATLTGDANKAAKATAQNYLAAIKGLAIVKASTGGSALPTVTTDKFVNGKNFADGVTAMDVTQYESGGNKGGQLSIKKLSSTYVLTPAPVSTAEAALASDFIAPLIQPFATAPADGGNAVITEGLYYIKDMMKADDNKYYGTFYDLSVVNAAKRVQKEQAFNPYAQFIVEKTAGTTKGNYVISNRAGATDNESVDNWYGVTNVVDKDNNIYTINGDTIQLVAADDVDEDNAYIGFKYITANDAKNNKFTITSAAEMLAGQTIVMVKDSSLKIAESEMLFTLTPSEETEYGVNEDLINVSYTIYNDADSTYLVKDETSGNYRFIHESNIASAAITKFYMIAVDTDSTYVLADGLDDATKMVISTQYKTISAKDLDERNDMFIIKPQAAPASYKSLPKHVRIQAINGDYAAVNAKNQGIAVREGDLKADAYDNLD
;
A
#
# COMPACT_ATOMS: atom_id res chain seq x y z
N MET A 1 -48.67 -41.10 14.76
CA MET A 1 -47.47 -40.33 14.34
C MET A 1 -47.41 -39.05 15.15
N ALA A 2 -46.22 -38.79 15.68
CA ALA A 2 -45.77 -37.76 16.62
C ALA A 2 -46.51 -36.40 16.68
N ALA A 3 -47.00 -36.12 17.90
CA ALA A 3 -46.53 -35.10 18.87
C ALA A 3 -46.35 -33.62 18.48
N ALA A 4 -46.97 -32.79 19.31
CA ALA A 4 -46.83 -31.34 19.46
C ALA A 4 -45.59 -30.93 20.31
N LEU A 5 -45.29 -29.61 20.29
CA LEU A 5 -44.42 -28.72 21.12
C LEU A 5 -43.40 -27.98 20.22
N VAL A 6 -43.10 -26.67 20.26
CA VAL A 6 -43.35 -25.51 21.13
C VAL A 6 -43.33 -24.26 20.22
N ALA A 7 -44.24 -23.32 20.43
CA ALA A 7 -44.05 -21.92 20.03
C ALA A 7 -43.08 -21.25 21.01
N GLY A 8 -41.93 -20.78 20.54
CA GLY A 8 -40.95 -19.99 21.30
C GLY A 8 -40.27 -19.03 20.33
N GLY A 9 -40.40 -17.73 20.58
CA GLY A 9 -40.23 -16.67 19.58
C GLY A 9 -38.86 -16.62 18.91
N PHE A 10 -38.85 -16.67 17.58
CA PHE A 10 -37.79 -16.05 16.80
C PHE A 10 -37.94 -14.53 16.94
N SER A 11 -37.22 -13.94 17.89
CA SER A 11 -36.97 -12.50 17.86
C SER A 11 -36.10 -12.21 16.64
N PHE A 12 -36.74 -11.79 15.55
CA PHE A 12 -36.08 -11.03 14.49
C PHE A 12 -35.48 -9.77 15.13
N ASN A 13 -34.16 -9.72 15.25
CA ASN A 13 -33.44 -8.47 15.48
C ASN A 13 -32.82 -8.05 14.16
N ALA A 14 -33.40 -7.02 13.54
CA ALA A 14 -32.77 -6.33 12.44
C ALA A 14 -31.55 -5.58 13.00
N MET A 15 -30.33 -6.02 12.70
CA MET A 15 -29.19 -5.11 12.78
C MET A 15 -29.36 -4.07 11.67
N ALA A 16 -29.35 -2.80 12.07
CA ALA A 16 -29.29 -1.71 11.11
C ALA A 16 -28.03 -1.89 10.26
N SER A 17 -28.18 -1.83 8.93
CA SER A 17 -27.07 -1.76 8.00
C SER A 17 -26.10 -0.68 8.49
N VAL A 18 -24.87 -1.06 8.85
CA VAL A 18 -23.78 -0.08 9.01
C VAL A 18 -23.65 0.58 7.65
N THR A 19 -24.22 1.77 7.55
CA THR A 19 -24.24 2.52 6.29
C THR A 19 -22.79 2.78 5.95
N ALA A 20 -22.37 2.45 4.73
CA ALA A 20 -21.07 2.85 4.21
C ALA A 20 -20.79 4.29 4.67
N GLY A 21 -19.60 4.54 5.21
CA GLY A 21 -19.18 5.86 5.69
C GLY A 21 -19.29 6.94 4.60
N PRO A 22 -18.67 8.12 4.77
CA PRO A 22 -18.74 9.17 3.75
C PRO A 22 -18.36 8.58 2.39
N GLY A 23 -19.32 8.51 1.45
CA GLY A 23 -19.19 7.77 0.18
C GLY A 23 -18.07 8.27 -0.74
N SER A 24 -17.29 9.25 -0.28
CA SER A 24 -16.11 9.85 -0.86
C SER A 24 -14.78 9.22 -0.41
N ILE A 25 -14.76 8.36 0.62
CA ILE A 25 -13.51 7.79 1.13
C ILE A 25 -12.98 6.69 0.20
N LYS A 26 -11.78 6.90 -0.34
CA LYS A 26 -10.99 5.87 -1.03
C LYS A 26 -9.82 5.45 -0.16
N THR A 27 -9.69 4.15 0.10
CA THR A 27 -8.53 3.60 0.81
C THR A 27 -7.24 4.05 0.15
N GLY A 28 -6.32 4.57 0.96
CA GLY A 28 -4.97 4.93 0.54
C GLY A 28 -4.79 6.37 0.02
N GLU A 29 -5.86 7.14 -0.17
CA GLU A 29 -5.77 8.56 -0.51
C GLU A 29 -5.77 9.45 0.75
N TYR A 30 -5.09 10.60 0.67
CA TYR A 30 -5.14 11.61 1.74
C TYR A 30 -6.45 12.40 1.69
N THR A 31 -7.00 12.68 2.86
CA THR A 31 -8.25 13.41 3.05
C THR A 31 -8.18 14.37 4.23
N LEU A 32 -9.17 15.24 4.39
CA LEU A 32 -9.38 16.05 5.59
C LEU A 32 -10.55 15.48 6.39
N LEU A 33 -10.38 15.38 7.70
CA LEU A 33 -11.46 15.01 8.61
C LEU A 33 -12.18 16.28 9.06
N LYS A 34 -13.43 16.44 8.64
CA LYS A 34 -14.23 17.63 8.93
C LYS A 34 -14.79 17.58 10.34
N PHE A 35 -14.68 18.74 10.98
CA PHE A 35 -15.17 19.00 12.31
C PHE A 35 -16.43 19.87 12.20
N ASP A 36 -17.60 19.28 12.46
CA ASP A 36 -18.93 19.80 12.11
C ASP A 36 -19.24 19.77 10.59
N ASN A 37 -20.52 19.67 10.21
CA ASN A 37 -20.95 19.47 8.82
C ASN A 37 -21.05 20.79 8.02
N SER A 38 -20.96 21.95 8.68
CA SER A 38 -21.18 23.27 8.07
C SER A 38 -19.95 24.19 8.04
N ASP A 39 -18.83 23.80 8.64
CA ASP A 39 -17.67 24.68 8.83
C ASP A 39 -16.45 24.15 8.05
N ASP A 40 -15.55 25.05 7.60
CA ASP A 40 -14.22 24.73 7.05
C ASP A 40 -13.24 24.18 8.11
N LYS A 41 -13.75 23.75 9.26
CA LYS A 41 -12.95 23.26 10.38
C LYS A 41 -12.54 21.81 10.16
N VAL A 42 -11.26 21.55 10.33
CA VAL A 42 -10.67 20.22 10.10
C VAL A 42 -9.78 19.81 11.27
N LEU A 43 -9.68 18.50 11.49
CA LEU A 43 -8.80 17.92 12.49
C LEU A 43 -7.34 17.98 12.03
N SER A 44 -6.49 18.56 12.86
CA SER A 44 -5.06 18.70 12.62
C SER A 44 -4.24 18.25 13.82
N VAL A 45 -2.94 18.13 13.61
CA VAL A 45 -1.93 17.84 14.62
C VAL A 45 -1.03 19.05 14.81
N ASP A 46 -0.98 19.58 16.03
CA ASP A 46 0.00 20.60 16.38
C ASP A 46 1.41 19.97 16.30
N PRO A 47 2.31 20.47 15.44
CA PRO A 47 3.64 19.88 15.26
C PRO A 47 4.55 20.03 16.48
N ALA A 48 4.31 21.02 17.34
CA ALA A 48 5.13 21.30 18.52
C ALA A 48 4.69 20.44 19.71
N THR A 49 3.37 20.42 20.00
CA THR A 49 2.84 19.68 21.14
C THR A 49 2.46 18.24 20.81
N ARG A 50 2.34 17.90 19.52
CA ARG A 50 1.81 16.62 19.00
C ARG A 50 0.41 16.30 19.50
N LYS A 51 -0.38 17.33 19.80
CA LYS A 51 -1.79 17.21 20.24
C LYS A 51 -2.73 17.45 19.07
N LEU A 52 -3.94 16.91 19.19
CA LEU A 52 -5.03 17.21 18.26
C LEU A 52 -5.44 18.67 18.43
N GLU A 53 -5.70 19.33 17.32
CA GLU A 53 -6.25 20.68 17.25
C GLU A 53 -7.32 20.76 16.16
N VAL A 54 -8.21 21.74 16.28
CA VAL A 54 -9.16 22.09 15.22
C VAL A 54 -8.67 23.37 14.57
N ILE A 55 -8.48 23.33 13.26
CA ILE A 55 -8.05 24.49 12.48
C ILE A 55 -9.05 24.79 11.38
N ASP A 56 -9.06 26.03 10.91
CA ASP A 56 -9.85 26.42 9.75
C ASP A 56 -9.03 26.15 8.48
N TYR A 57 -9.49 25.24 7.63
CA TYR A 57 -8.83 24.85 6.39
C TYR A 57 -8.71 26.03 5.41
N SER A 58 -9.65 26.97 5.41
CA SER A 58 -9.59 28.17 4.57
C SER A 58 -8.38 29.06 4.91
N THR A 59 -7.84 28.93 6.13
CA THR A 59 -6.60 29.60 6.54
C THR A 59 -5.34 28.93 6.00
N LEU A 60 -5.44 27.71 5.48
CA LEU A 60 -4.32 26.97 4.88
C LEU A 60 -4.31 27.09 3.35
N LEU A 61 -5.48 26.97 2.71
CA LEU A 61 -5.61 26.92 1.25
C LEU A 61 -6.73 27.83 0.76
N SER A 62 -6.44 28.59 -0.29
CA SER A 62 -7.41 29.43 -1.01
C SER A 62 -7.13 29.39 -2.51
N SER A 63 -8.15 29.09 -3.33
CA SER A 63 -8.03 29.05 -4.81
C SER A 63 -6.79 28.28 -5.33
N ASN A 64 -6.57 27.06 -4.85
CA ASN A 64 -5.41 26.20 -5.18
C ASN A 64 -4.04 26.78 -4.80
N LYS A 65 -3.98 27.71 -3.84
CA LYS A 65 -2.73 28.32 -3.33
C LYS A 65 -2.69 28.25 -1.82
N LEU A 66 -1.48 28.05 -1.28
CA LEU A 66 -1.25 28.22 0.15
C LEU A 66 -1.50 29.68 0.53
N VAL A 67 -2.22 29.88 1.63
CA VAL A 67 -2.46 31.23 2.17
C VAL A 67 -1.12 31.82 2.64
N ALA A 68 -0.93 33.13 2.43
CA ALA A 68 0.31 33.81 2.80
C ALA A 68 0.66 33.58 4.28
N GLY A 69 1.92 33.23 4.56
CA GLY A 69 2.40 32.92 5.91
C GLY A 69 2.10 31.50 6.41
N THR A 70 1.52 30.64 5.57
CA THR A 70 1.37 29.20 5.85
C THR A 70 2.43 28.37 5.13
N SER A 71 2.66 27.15 5.62
CA SER A 71 3.61 26.19 5.04
C SER A 71 2.89 24.92 4.64
N LEU A 72 3.45 24.21 3.65
CA LEU A 72 2.92 22.90 3.26
C LEU A 72 2.96 21.90 4.43
N LYS A 73 3.91 22.10 5.37
CA LYS A 73 4.00 21.31 6.60
C LYS A 73 2.76 21.47 7.48
N LYS A 74 2.19 22.69 7.60
CA LYS A 74 0.94 22.90 8.35
C LYS A 74 -0.23 22.16 7.69
N LEU A 75 -0.32 22.20 6.37
CA LEU A 75 -1.33 21.42 5.65
C LEU A 75 -1.13 19.91 5.83
N ASN A 76 0.11 19.42 5.75
CA ASN A 76 0.42 18.00 5.93
C ASN A 76 -0.02 17.46 7.29
N ASN A 77 -0.06 18.30 8.32
CA ASN A 77 -0.54 17.92 9.66
C ASN A 77 -2.05 17.76 9.75
N ALA A 78 -2.81 18.34 8.83
CA ALA A 78 -4.28 18.21 8.74
C ALA A 78 -4.72 17.06 7.81
N LEU A 79 -3.79 16.50 7.03
CA LEU A 79 -4.07 15.43 6.08
C LEU A 79 -3.97 14.05 6.74
N TRP A 80 -5.02 13.26 6.57
CA TRP A 80 -5.15 11.91 7.08
C TRP A 80 -5.30 10.93 5.93
N LYS A 81 -4.54 9.86 5.94
CA LYS A 81 -4.72 8.72 5.04
C LYS A 81 -5.71 7.76 5.69
N VAL A 82 -6.73 7.36 4.93
CA VAL A 82 -7.78 6.44 5.43
C VAL A 82 -7.51 5.03 4.95
N THR A 83 -7.62 4.07 5.87
CA THR A 83 -7.72 2.64 5.57
C THR A 83 -9.12 2.18 5.92
N VAL A 84 -9.83 1.63 4.94
CA VAL A 84 -11.14 1.01 5.15
C VAL A 84 -10.95 -0.48 5.41
N ASN A 85 -11.35 -0.94 6.59
CA ASN A 85 -11.35 -2.35 6.97
C ASN A 85 -12.79 -2.87 6.84
N SER A 86 -12.99 -3.98 6.14
CA SER A 86 -14.30 -4.60 6.00
C SER A 86 -14.23 -6.03 6.51
N SER A 87 -15.17 -6.41 7.38
CA SER A 87 -15.37 -7.80 7.79
C SER A 87 -16.79 -8.23 7.40
N THR A 88 -16.91 -9.48 6.94
CA THR A 88 -18.20 -10.08 6.59
C THR A 88 -18.50 -11.18 7.59
N SER A 89 -19.63 -11.06 8.29
CA SER A 89 -20.20 -12.09 9.16
C SER A 89 -21.47 -12.66 8.55
N VAL A 90 -21.93 -13.83 9.05
CA VAL A 90 -23.25 -14.42 8.73
C VAL A 90 -24.44 -13.47 8.98
N THR A 91 -24.21 -12.42 9.77
CA THR A 91 -25.18 -11.37 10.16
C THR A 91 -25.05 -10.05 9.38
N GLY A 92 -24.07 -9.88 8.49
CA GLY A 92 -23.88 -8.67 7.67
C GLY A 92 -22.41 -8.19 7.56
N GLN A 93 -22.19 -7.13 6.76
CA GLN A 93 -20.89 -6.48 6.58
C GLN A 93 -20.67 -5.40 7.64
N SER A 94 -19.56 -5.46 8.37
CA SER A 94 -19.09 -4.41 9.27
C SER A 94 -17.93 -3.67 8.62
N VAL A 95 -17.99 -2.34 8.60
CA VAL A 95 -16.95 -1.47 8.04
C VAL A 95 -16.37 -0.60 9.13
N THR A 96 -15.05 -0.64 9.30
CA THR A 96 -14.29 0.24 10.21
C THR A 96 -13.18 0.96 9.45
N TYR A 97 -12.62 1.98 10.09
CA TYR A 97 -11.68 2.91 9.51
C TYR A 97 -10.48 3.10 10.44
N SER A 98 -9.29 3.23 9.86
CA SER A 98 -8.12 3.76 10.57
C SER A 98 -7.56 4.97 9.83
N PHE A 99 -6.99 5.90 10.60
CA PHE A 99 -6.53 7.19 10.10
C PHE A 99 -5.06 7.40 10.49
N THR A 100 -4.22 7.63 9.50
CA THR A 100 -2.78 7.86 9.70
C THR A 100 -2.39 9.19 9.09
N ASN A 101 -1.77 10.08 9.87
CA ASN A 101 -1.29 11.35 9.34
C ASN A 101 0.00 11.17 8.51
N LYS A 102 0.44 12.23 7.82
CA LYS A 102 1.68 12.19 7.02
C LYS A 102 2.97 11.95 7.81
N ALA A 103 2.95 12.12 9.13
CA ALA A 103 4.08 11.80 10.00
C ALA A 103 4.11 10.31 10.43
N GLY A 104 3.17 9.50 9.91
CA GLY A 104 3.03 8.08 10.23
C GLY A 104 2.43 7.84 11.62
N GLN A 105 1.68 8.81 12.16
CA GLN A 105 1.03 8.69 13.46
C GLN A 105 -0.42 8.30 13.26
N ALA A 106 -0.88 7.31 14.03
CA ALA A 106 -2.27 6.90 14.01
C ALA A 106 -3.12 7.87 14.86
N LEU A 107 -4.38 8.06 14.45
CA LEU A 107 -5.39 8.65 15.32
C LEU A 107 -5.75 7.62 16.39
N THR A 108 -5.22 7.82 17.59
CA THR A 108 -5.34 6.88 18.71
C THR A 108 -6.12 7.52 19.86
N VAL A 109 -6.80 6.71 20.67
CA VAL A 109 -7.32 7.16 21.96
C VAL A 109 -6.91 6.18 23.05
N ASP A 110 -6.18 6.69 24.04
CA ASP A 110 -5.91 5.98 25.29
C ASP A 110 -7.17 5.99 26.16
N LEU A 111 -7.81 4.84 26.28
CA LEU A 111 -8.94 4.64 27.19
C LEU A 111 -8.38 4.30 28.57
N LEU A 112 -8.41 5.25 29.50
CA LEU A 112 -8.00 5.04 30.89
C LEU A 112 -9.21 4.62 31.75
N THR A 113 -9.12 3.49 32.43
CA THR A 113 -10.09 3.08 33.46
C THR A 113 -9.67 3.62 34.83
N ASP A 114 -10.63 4.08 35.64
CA ASP A 114 -10.37 4.35 37.05
C ASP A 114 -10.16 3.05 37.85
N ALA A 115 -9.79 3.20 39.13
CA ALA A 115 -9.57 2.10 40.06
C ALA A 115 -10.80 1.20 40.33
N VAL A 116 -11.97 1.55 39.78
CA VAL A 116 -13.24 0.80 39.94
C VAL A 116 -13.67 0.19 38.59
N GLY A 117 -12.85 0.29 37.55
CA GLY A 117 -13.14 -0.28 36.23
C GLY A 117 -14.09 0.58 35.38
N HIS A 118 -14.45 1.80 35.80
CA HIS A 118 -15.18 2.72 34.92
C HIS A 118 -14.20 3.38 33.97
N VAL A 119 -14.57 3.49 32.68
CA VAL A 119 -13.76 4.27 31.74
C VAL A 119 -13.90 5.74 32.10
N THR A 120 -12.81 6.34 32.57
CA THR A 120 -12.73 7.79 32.78
C THR A 120 -12.61 8.50 31.44
N ASN A 121 -13.08 9.75 31.35
CA ASN A 121 -12.89 10.58 30.16
C ASN A 121 -11.40 10.66 29.82
N GLY A 122 -10.95 9.83 28.87
CA GLY A 122 -9.57 9.79 28.40
C GLY A 122 -9.20 11.09 27.70
N THR A 123 -7.90 11.38 27.62
CA THR A 123 -7.41 12.46 26.75
C THR A 123 -7.08 11.85 25.40
N ALA A 124 -7.69 12.35 24.32
CA ALA A 124 -7.31 11.92 22.99
C ALA A 124 -5.83 12.26 22.71
N ALA A 125 -5.11 11.31 22.14
CA ALA A 125 -3.67 11.41 21.94
C ALA A 125 -3.30 11.06 20.49
N ILE A 126 -2.19 11.60 20.01
CA ILE A 126 -1.63 11.15 18.72
C ILE A 126 -0.36 10.41 19.06
N SER A 127 -0.36 9.11 18.82
CA SER A 127 0.76 8.26 19.18
C SER A 127 1.36 7.60 17.94
N LYS A 128 2.66 7.34 18.01
CA LYS A 128 3.28 6.26 17.23
C LYS A 128 3.18 4.92 17.98
N SER A 129 2.49 4.92 19.13
CA SER A 129 2.36 3.83 20.10
C SER A 129 1.07 3.07 19.84
N THR A 130 1.11 1.79 20.14
CA THR A 130 0.06 0.77 20.02
C THR A 130 -0.81 0.65 21.27
N THR A 131 -0.52 1.41 22.32
CA THR A 131 -1.41 1.57 23.47
C THR A 131 -2.52 2.54 23.06
N GLY A 132 -3.77 2.04 22.99
CA GLY A 132 -4.96 2.83 22.66
C GLY A 132 -5.71 2.38 21.40
N ASN A 133 -7.00 2.71 21.30
CA ASN A 133 -7.84 2.29 20.18
C ASN A 133 -7.48 3.09 18.91
N THR A 134 -7.24 2.39 17.80
CA THR A 134 -6.94 2.94 16.46
C THR A 134 -8.00 2.60 15.41
N THR A 135 -9.01 1.83 15.79
CA THR A 135 -10.10 1.39 14.92
C THR A 135 -11.36 2.18 15.23
N TRP A 136 -11.93 2.76 14.17
CA TRP A 136 -13.04 3.67 14.27
C TRP A 136 -14.21 3.19 13.42
N ALA A 137 -15.42 3.25 13.95
CA ALA A 137 -16.64 3.12 13.18
C ALA A 137 -17.20 4.51 12.84
N TRP A 138 -18.13 4.54 11.89
CA TRP A 138 -18.69 5.78 11.36
C TRP A 138 -20.19 5.65 11.11
N THR A 139 -20.97 6.68 11.44
CA THR A 139 -22.34 6.82 10.91
C THR A 139 -22.63 8.26 10.50
N ALA A 140 -23.48 8.46 9.48
CA ALA A 140 -23.80 9.79 8.96
C ALA A 140 -24.51 10.70 9.98
N ALA A 141 -25.26 10.12 10.92
CA ALA A 141 -25.98 10.86 11.96
C ALA A 141 -25.08 11.25 13.15
N ASN A 142 -24.06 10.44 13.45
CA ASN A 142 -23.35 10.50 14.74
C ASN A 142 -21.84 10.73 14.62
N GLY A 143 -21.28 10.67 13.41
CA GLY A 143 -19.86 10.88 13.17
C GLY A 143 -18.97 9.70 13.52
N LEU A 144 -17.68 10.00 13.76
CA LEU A 144 -16.59 9.07 14.06
C LEU A 144 -16.64 8.62 15.54
N TYR A 145 -16.57 7.31 15.79
CA TYR A 145 -16.56 6.76 17.14
C TYR A 145 -15.72 5.49 17.27
N ALA A 146 -15.19 5.26 18.47
CA ALA A 146 -14.39 4.10 18.82
C ALA A 146 -15.29 2.93 19.24
N VAL A 147 -14.99 1.73 18.75
CA VAL A 147 -15.67 0.47 19.09
C VAL A 147 -14.66 -0.45 19.80
N LYS A 148 -15.02 -1.01 20.97
CA LYS A 148 -14.14 -1.91 21.73
C LYS A 148 -14.32 -3.38 21.29
N SER A 149 -15.55 -3.82 21.03
CA SER A 149 -15.91 -5.13 20.43
C SER A 149 -17.29 -5.05 19.77
N PHE A 150 -17.53 -5.82 18.70
CA PHE A 150 -18.88 -6.03 18.15
C PHE A 150 -19.51 -7.27 18.82
N GLY A 151 -19.98 -7.10 20.06
CA GLY A 151 -20.60 -8.18 20.84
C GLY A 151 -22.12 -8.01 21.00
N THR A 152 -22.84 -9.13 21.16
CA THR A 152 -24.30 -9.22 21.30
C THR A 152 -24.82 -8.75 22.66
N GLU A 153 -23.96 -8.36 23.60
CA GLU A 153 -24.35 -7.95 24.95
C GLU A 153 -24.58 -6.44 25.04
N LYS A 154 -25.75 -6.06 25.55
CA LYS A 154 -26.07 -4.67 25.91
C LYS A 154 -25.12 -4.21 27.01
N GLY A 155 -24.18 -3.31 26.73
CA GLY A 155 -23.36 -2.72 27.78
C GLY A 155 -22.11 -1.95 27.36
N ASP A 156 -21.65 -2.06 26.12
CA ASP A 156 -20.37 -1.45 25.76
C ASP A 156 -20.44 0.08 25.68
N SER A 157 -19.41 0.74 26.20
CA SER A 157 -19.24 2.19 26.10
C SER A 157 -18.67 2.54 24.73
N VAL A 158 -19.39 3.36 23.95
CA VAL A 158 -18.86 3.98 22.73
C VAL A 158 -18.15 5.28 23.09
N PHE A 159 -17.00 5.55 22.48
CA PHE A 159 -16.28 6.81 22.67
C PHE A 159 -16.33 7.68 21.43
N TYR A 160 -16.60 8.97 21.62
CA TYR A 160 -16.65 9.97 20.54
C TYR A 160 -15.97 11.27 20.95
N PHE A 161 -15.64 12.08 19.95
CA PHE A 161 -15.07 13.40 20.13
C PHE A 161 -16.17 14.46 20.25
N THR A 162 -16.12 15.25 21.31
CA THR A 162 -16.93 16.47 21.44
C THR A 162 -16.34 17.63 20.64
N LYS A 163 -17.12 18.71 20.49
CA LYS A 163 -16.70 19.92 19.76
C LYS A 163 -15.47 20.63 20.35
N ASP A 164 -15.05 20.30 21.57
CA ASP A 164 -13.83 20.79 22.21
C ASP A 164 -12.69 19.75 22.22
N LEU A 165 -12.75 18.73 21.35
CA LEU A 165 -11.78 17.64 21.23
C LEU A 165 -11.59 16.82 22.51
N LYS A 166 -12.60 16.80 23.38
CA LYS A 166 -12.60 15.91 24.54
C LYS A 166 -13.24 14.58 24.16
N LEU A 167 -12.75 13.53 24.80
CA LEU A 167 -13.36 12.23 24.69
C LEU A 167 -14.54 12.14 25.65
N LYS A 168 -15.68 11.65 25.18
CA LYS A 168 -16.81 11.27 26.02
C LYS A 168 -17.25 9.85 25.71
N SER A 169 -17.79 9.18 26.72
CA SER A 169 -18.51 7.92 26.55
C SER A 169 -20.00 8.16 26.30
N ALA A 170 -20.62 7.25 25.53
CA ALA A 170 -22.06 7.10 25.38
C ALA A 170 -22.44 5.63 25.54
N VAL A 171 -23.69 5.38 25.93
CA VAL A 171 -24.23 4.02 26.04
C VAL A 171 -24.55 3.49 24.64
N TYR A 172 -24.06 2.30 24.32
CA TYR A 172 -24.38 1.62 23.07
C TYR A 172 -25.75 0.93 23.13
N ASP A 173 -26.66 1.26 22.22
CA ASP A 173 -27.78 0.38 21.89
C ASP A 173 -27.42 -0.39 20.61
N VAL A 174 -27.47 -1.72 20.71
CA VAL A 174 -27.11 -2.71 19.68
C VAL A 174 -27.88 -2.50 18.35
N THR A 175 -28.96 -1.71 18.36
CA THR A 175 -29.78 -1.43 17.18
C THR A 175 -29.55 -0.02 16.58
N SER A 176 -28.98 0.93 17.33
CA SER A 176 -28.59 2.26 16.86
C SER A 176 -27.77 2.98 17.94
N PRO A 177 -26.46 3.22 17.75
CA PRO A 177 -25.70 4.03 18.69
C PRO A 177 -26.31 5.44 18.75
N SER A 178 -26.87 5.82 19.89
CA SER A 178 -27.35 7.19 20.14
C SER A 178 -26.19 8.04 20.65
N ILE A 179 -25.30 8.46 19.75
CA ILE A 179 -24.29 9.45 20.11
C ILE A 179 -25.01 10.81 20.23
N PRO A 180 -24.81 11.57 21.32
CA PRO A 180 -25.44 12.87 21.46
C PRO A 180 -25.00 13.85 20.34
N THR A 181 -25.84 14.83 20.01
CA THR A 181 -25.61 15.82 18.93
C THR A 181 -24.43 16.76 19.17
N ASP A 182 -23.70 16.63 20.28
CA ASP A 182 -22.48 17.37 20.59
C ASP A 182 -21.20 16.70 20.05
N GLY A 183 -21.33 15.58 19.33
CA GLY A 183 -20.27 14.96 18.54
C GLY A 183 -19.73 15.89 17.45
N ALA A 184 -18.44 15.73 17.11
CA ALA A 184 -17.74 16.75 16.35
C ALA A 184 -17.09 16.31 15.04
N LEU A 185 -16.64 15.06 14.91
CA LEU A 185 -16.06 14.55 13.66
C LEU A 185 -17.13 13.88 12.83
N VAL A 186 -17.67 14.57 11.84
CA VAL A 186 -18.92 14.17 11.14
C VAL A 186 -18.79 14.06 9.63
N GLY A 187 -17.66 14.49 9.05
CA GLY A 187 -17.46 14.46 7.60
C GLY A 187 -16.02 14.22 7.17
N VAL A 188 -15.86 14.00 5.86
CA VAL A 188 -14.56 13.82 5.20
C VAL A 188 -14.56 14.58 3.87
N GLU A 189 -13.48 15.31 3.56
CA GLU A 189 -13.33 16.07 2.31
C GLU A 189 -12.46 15.31 1.31
N ASP A 190 -13.02 14.99 0.14
CA ASP A 190 -12.25 14.36 -0.95
C ASP A 190 -11.20 15.32 -1.51
N MET A 191 -9.92 15.00 -1.30
CA MET A 191 -8.81 15.84 -1.76
C MET A 191 -8.37 15.56 -3.21
N SER A 192 -9.03 14.63 -3.92
CA SER A 192 -8.63 14.19 -5.26
C SER A 192 -8.72 15.28 -6.33
N GLN A 193 -9.62 16.24 -6.15
CA GLN A 193 -9.80 17.40 -7.04
C GLN A 193 -8.92 18.61 -6.69
N TYR A 194 -8.28 18.60 -5.52
CA TYR A 194 -7.53 19.74 -5.02
C TYR A 194 -6.05 19.66 -5.39
N THR A 195 -5.52 20.79 -5.85
CA THR A 195 -4.11 20.95 -6.21
C THR A 195 -3.53 22.21 -5.60
N ILE A 196 -2.21 22.26 -5.49
CA ILE A 196 -1.47 23.41 -4.94
C ILE A 196 -0.47 23.88 -5.98
N GLU A 197 -0.62 25.13 -6.43
CA GLU A 197 0.44 25.80 -7.19
C GLU A 197 1.63 26.06 -6.26
N LEU A 198 2.79 25.50 -6.62
CA LEU A 198 3.99 25.58 -5.80
C LEU A 198 4.76 26.88 -6.06
N THR A 199 5.11 27.57 -4.97
CA THR A 199 6.17 28.57 -4.97
C THR A 199 7.53 27.90 -4.72
N ALA A 200 8.63 28.63 -4.89
CA ALA A 200 9.95 28.12 -4.52
C ALA A 200 10.00 27.70 -3.04
N ALA A 201 9.38 28.48 -2.16
CA ALA A 201 9.31 28.19 -0.73
C ALA A 201 8.48 26.93 -0.45
N SER A 202 7.27 26.82 -1.03
CA SER A 202 6.42 25.65 -0.77
C SER A 202 6.96 24.37 -1.42
N PHE A 203 7.68 24.47 -2.54
CA PHE A 203 8.44 23.36 -3.11
C PHE A 203 9.54 22.90 -2.16
N ASN A 204 10.34 23.82 -1.59
CA ASN A 204 11.39 23.48 -0.65
C ASN A 204 10.83 22.89 0.65
N ASP A 205 9.70 23.37 1.14
CA ASP A 205 8.97 22.77 2.26
C ASP A 205 8.57 21.33 1.95
N LEU A 206 8.00 21.07 0.76
CA LEU A 206 7.68 19.72 0.30
C LEU A 206 8.95 18.85 0.29
N MET A 207 10.00 19.31 -0.37
CA MET A 207 11.27 18.59 -0.52
C MET A 207 11.97 18.30 0.81
N SER A 208 11.83 19.16 1.81
CA SER A 208 12.40 18.95 3.15
C SER A 208 11.87 17.68 3.83
N THR A 209 10.66 17.26 3.48
CA THR A 209 10.04 16.02 3.98
C THR A 209 10.65 14.77 3.34
N TYR A 210 11.23 14.88 2.13
CA TYR A 210 11.62 13.72 1.32
C TYR A 210 13.08 13.80 0.80
N GLU A 211 13.99 14.31 1.62
CA GLU A 211 15.44 14.41 1.33
C GLU A 211 15.81 15.22 0.06
N GLY A 212 14.86 15.94 -0.54
CA GLY A 212 15.03 16.72 -1.77
C GLY A 212 15.15 15.91 -3.06
N LYS A 213 14.76 14.64 -3.09
CA LYS A 213 14.84 13.79 -4.29
C LYS A 213 13.51 13.79 -5.05
N LEU A 214 13.57 13.55 -6.37
CA LEU A 214 12.39 13.48 -7.24
C LEU A 214 12.43 12.17 -8.04
N PHE A 215 11.29 11.50 -8.12
CA PHE A 215 11.12 10.18 -8.75
C PHE A 215 9.85 10.17 -9.61
N PHE A 216 9.75 9.19 -10.51
CA PHE A 216 8.53 8.97 -11.26
C PHE A 216 7.67 7.90 -10.57
N ASN A 217 6.36 8.12 -10.58
CA ASN A 217 5.40 7.19 -10.02
C ASN A 217 5.53 5.80 -10.69
N ASN A 218 5.30 4.75 -9.90
CA ASN A 218 5.40 3.35 -10.30
C ASN A 218 6.80 2.89 -10.74
N GLY A 219 7.86 3.60 -10.34
CA GLY A 219 9.24 3.18 -10.60
C GLY A 219 9.64 3.18 -12.08
N LYS A 220 8.79 3.71 -12.97
CA LYS A 220 9.09 3.88 -14.39
C LYS A 220 10.20 4.90 -14.53
N ASP A 221 11.28 4.52 -15.18
CA ASP A 221 12.45 5.37 -15.35
C ASP A 221 12.83 5.47 -16.83
N VAL A 222 13.84 6.26 -17.15
CA VAL A 222 14.46 6.26 -18.47
C VAL A 222 15.15 4.91 -18.73
N SER A 223 15.41 4.59 -20.00
CA SER A 223 16.12 3.36 -20.35
C SER A 223 17.54 3.33 -19.76
N ALA A 224 18.12 2.14 -19.58
CA ALA A 224 19.46 1.96 -19.00
C ALA A 224 20.59 2.70 -19.76
N SER A 225 20.39 3.00 -21.05
CA SER A 225 21.32 3.80 -21.87
C SER A 225 21.15 5.31 -21.69
N GLU A 226 20.16 5.76 -20.93
CA GLU A 226 19.82 7.16 -20.72
C GLU A 226 20.04 7.58 -19.27
N THR A 227 20.29 8.86 -19.05
CA THR A 227 20.48 9.42 -17.70
C THR A 227 19.22 10.16 -17.26
N ASN A 228 18.55 9.70 -16.21
CA ASN A 228 17.47 10.46 -15.59
C ASN A 228 18.08 11.62 -14.79
N ALA A 229 17.88 12.84 -15.29
CA ALA A 229 18.39 14.05 -14.63
C ALA A 229 17.87 14.22 -13.19
N LEU A 230 16.74 13.61 -12.81
CA LEU A 230 16.13 13.73 -11.49
C LEU A 230 16.65 12.72 -10.45
N LYS A 231 16.92 11.46 -10.85
CA LYS A 231 16.99 10.27 -9.96
C LYS A 231 18.12 10.27 -8.92
N ASN A 232 19.15 11.10 -9.06
CA ASN A 232 20.32 11.12 -8.18
C ASN A 232 20.74 12.53 -7.76
N GLN A 233 19.79 13.47 -7.72
CA GLN A 233 20.04 14.85 -7.35
C GLN A 233 19.20 15.24 -6.12
N LYS A 234 19.70 16.21 -5.37
CA LYS A 234 18.94 16.91 -4.34
C LYS A 234 18.57 18.28 -4.88
N TRP A 235 17.29 18.54 -5.00
CA TRP A 235 16.78 19.74 -5.64
C TRP A 235 16.36 20.77 -4.60
N GLN A 236 16.85 21.99 -4.79
CA GLN A 236 16.39 23.18 -4.11
C GLN A 236 15.75 24.11 -5.15
N ALA A 237 14.52 24.54 -4.91
CA ALA A 237 13.88 25.56 -5.71
C ALA A 237 14.43 26.95 -5.35
N LEU A 238 14.85 27.70 -6.36
CA LEU A 238 15.24 29.11 -6.25
C LEU A 238 14.20 29.98 -6.98
N PRO A 239 13.85 31.18 -6.50
CA PRO A 239 12.85 32.03 -7.14
C PRO A 239 13.21 32.40 -8.59
N PHE A 240 12.24 32.36 -9.52
CA PHE A 240 12.46 32.67 -10.94
C PHE A 240 12.30 34.16 -11.31
N GLY A 241 11.62 34.95 -10.47
CA GLY A 241 11.32 36.35 -10.75
C GLY A 241 10.11 36.51 -11.68
N THR A 242 8.99 36.94 -11.10
CA THR A 242 7.64 37.14 -11.67
C THR A 242 6.82 35.89 -12.03
N SER A 243 5.53 35.97 -11.69
CA SER A 243 4.44 35.08 -12.09
C SER A 243 3.82 35.43 -13.46
N THR A 244 4.24 36.55 -14.07
CA THR A 244 3.63 37.13 -15.29
C THR A 244 4.68 37.69 -16.25
N TYR A 245 5.51 36.82 -16.83
CA TYR A 245 6.18 37.19 -18.07
C TYR A 245 5.10 37.39 -19.16
N THR A 246 4.99 38.60 -19.70
CA THR A 246 4.17 38.90 -20.88
C THR A 246 5.08 39.05 -22.09
N ALA A 247 4.80 38.31 -23.17
CA ALA A 247 5.54 38.45 -24.43
C ALA A 247 5.47 39.92 -24.91
N GLY A 248 6.63 40.56 -25.09
CA GLY A 248 6.74 41.97 -25.50
C GLY A 248 7.10 42.97 -24.39
N ALA A 249 7.16 42.55 -23.12
CA ALA A 249 7.63 43.43 -22.05
C ALA A 249 9.15 43.72 -22.18
N ASN A 250 9.50 45.01 -22.04
CA ASN A 250 10.90 45.50 -22.10
C ASN A 250 11.61 45.46 -20.74
N ALA A 251 10.89 45.23 -19.64
CA ALA A 251 11.44 45.11 -18.30
C ALA A 251 10.66 44.05 -17.49
N ILE A 252 11.38 43.33 -16.62
CA ILE A 252 10.81 42.48 -15.57
C ILE A 252 10.96 43.30 -14.29
N ALA A 253 9.85 43.63 -13.63
CA ALA A 253 9.90 44.31 -12.34
C ALA A 253 10.45 43.36 -11.28
N ALA A 254 11.31 43.86 -10.39
CA ALA A 254 11.76 43.12 -9.22
C ALA A 254 10.56 42.81 -8.32
N VAL A 255 10.40 41.56 -7.89
CA VAL A 255 9.32 41.12 -6.98
C VAL A 255 9.92 40.37 -5.79
N ASN A 256 9.27 40.54 -4.64
CA ASN A 256 9.64 39.95 -3.36
C ASN A 256 9.48 38.43 -3.35
N ALA A 257 10.52 37.73 -2.91
CA ALA A 257 10.55 36.29 -2.76
C ALA A 257 9.34 35.73 -1.98
N GLY A 258 8.72 34.68 -2.52
CA GLY A 258 7.68 33.90 -1.84
C GLY A 258 6.27 34.04 -2.43
N SER A 259 6.10 34.86 -3.47
CA SER A 259 4.82 35.04 -4.18
C SER A 259 4.81 34.43 -5.60
N GLU A 260 5.96 33.93 -6.06
CA GLU A 260 6.17 33.43 -7.41
C GLU A 260 5.81 31.94 -7.53
N THR A 261 4.98 31.57 -8.51
CA THR A 261 4.65 30.16 -8.84
C THR A 261 5.63 29.50 -9.81
N ALA A 262 6.70 30.23 -10.14
CA ALA A 262 7.76 29.80 -11.03
C ALA A 262 9.10 29.80 -10.30
N PHE A 263 9.91 28.76 -10.52
CA PHE A 263 11.18 28.58 -9.84
C PHE A 263 12.21 27.89 -10.73
N PHE A 264 13.48 28.11 -10.42
CA PHE A 264 14.60 27.30 -10.89
C PHE A 264 14.79 26.10 -9.98
N LEU A 265 15.27 24.97 -10.51
CA LEU A 265 15.68 23.82 -9.70
C LEU A 265 17.20 23.70 -9.70
N TRP A 266 17.84 24.00 -8.57
CA TRP A 266 19.29 23.90 -8.36
C TRP A 266 19.64 22.59 -7.66
N ASN A 267 20.69 21.90 -8.11
CA ASN A 267 21.10 20.62 -7.52
C ASN A 267 22.12 20.72 -6.37
N GLY A 268 22.40 21.93 -5.87
CA GLY A 268 23.38 22.17 -4.81
C GLY A 268 24.84 22.30 -5.29
N LYS A 269 25.14 22.08 -6.58
CA LYS A 269 26.52 22.15 -7.11
C LYS A 269 26.79 23.48 -7.82
N GLU A 270 28.05 23.90 -7.79
CA GLU A 270 28.55 25.12 -8.44
C GLU A 270 29.89 24.87 -9.14
N VAL A 271 30.21 25.68 -10.14
CA VAL A 271 31.49 25.66 -10.85
C VAL A 271 31.97 27.09 -11.13
N LEU A 272 33.28 27.32 -11.08
CA LEU A 272 33.87 28.57 -11.55
C LEU A 272 33.80 28.64 -13.08
N ALA A 273 33.17 29.69 -13.60
CA ALA A 273 32.96 29.87 -15.02
C ALA A 273 33.05 31.36 -15.42
N GLY A 274 32.94 31.61 -16.73
CA GLY A 274 32.88 32.96 -17.28
C GLY A 274 31.75 33.77 -16.62
N ASN A 275 32.07 34.97 -16.14
CA ASN A 275 31.09 35.87 -15.55
C ASN A 275 30.03 36.30 -16.59
N ASN A 276 28.94 36.90 -16.11
CA ASN A 276 27.81 37.29 -16.95
C ASN A 276 28.15 38.28 -18.08
N GLY A 277 29.25 39.03 -17.96
CA GLY A 277 29.76 39.93 -19.00
C GLY A 277 30.82 39.29 -19.91
N LEU A 278 31.18 38.02 -19.68
CA LEU A 278 32.28 37.30 -20.32
C LEU A 278 33.66 37.97 -20.23
N THR A 279 33.86 38.84 -19.25
CA THR A 279 35.12 39.58 -19.08
C THR A 279 36.16 38.79 -18.29
N ALA A 280 35.74 37.85 -17.43
CA ALA A 280 36.62 37.03 -16.59
C ALA A 280 35.98 35.67 -16.25
N LYS A 281 36.77 34.70 -15.78
CA LYS A 281 36.31 33.36 -15.33
C LYS A 281 36.37 33.20 -13.81
N ASP A 282 35.67 34.06 -13.10
CA ASP A 282 35.72 34.22 -11.65
C ASP A 282 34.36 34.10 -10.96
N GLN A 283 33.26 33.92 -11.72
CA GLN A 283 31.92 33.78 -11.17
C GLN A 283 31.60 32.31 -10.89
N LYS A 284 31.08 32.02 -9.69
CA LYS A 284 30.45 30.72 -9.40
C LYS A 284 29.10 30.64 -10.10
N LYS A 285 28.94 29.65 -10.98
CA LYS A 285 27.68 29.35 -11.67
C LYS A 285 27.04 28.09 -11.10
N LYS A 286 25.74 28.12 -10.87
CA LYS A 286 24.97 27.00 -10.32
C LYS A 286 24.56 26.02 -11.42
N PHE A 287 24.43 24.75 -11.05
CA PHE A 287 23.91 23.70 -11.93
C PHE A 287 22.40 23.57 -11.75
N PHE A 288 21.65 23.91 -12.80
CA PHE A 288 20.20 23.88 -12.82
C PHE A 288 19.67 22.68 -13.59
N LEU A 289 18.44 22.26 -13.29
CA LEU A 289 17.64 21.48 -14.23
C LEU A 289 17.33 22.37 -15.44
N VAL A 290 17.64 21.91 -16.64
CA VAL A 290 17.44 22.69 -17.86
C VAL A 290 16.84 21.83 -18.96
N VAL A 291 15.84 22.39 -19.64
CA VAL A 291 15.33 21.86 -20.90
C VAL A 291 16.39 22.08 -21.98
N ASP A 292 16.99 20.99 -22.46
CA ASP A 292 17.93 21.02 -23.58
C ASP A 292 17.18 21.29 -24.85
N ASN A 293 17.49 22.42 -25.48
CA ASN A 293 16.89 22.83 -26.72
C ASN A 293 17.90 22.76 -27.88
N GLY A 294 18.98 21.98 -27.72
CA GLY A 294 20.06 21.82 -28.71
C GLY A 294 19.72 20.93 -29.91
N CYS A 295 18.44 20.67 -30.18
CA CYS A 295 17.98 19.72 -31.19
C CYS A 295 17.68 20.41 -32.55
N TYR A 296 18.38 19.96 -33.60
CA TYR A 296 18.44 20.59 -34.94
C TYR A 296 17.84 19.70 -36.06
N ASN A 297 16.63 19.16 -35.92
CA ASN A 297 16.01 18.46 -37.06
C ASN A 297 14.47 18.47 -37.09
N THR A 298 13.94 18.27 -38.29
CA THR A 298 12.52 18.08 -38.65
C THR A 298 11.82 16.94 -37.92
N GLU A 299 12.59 16.07 -37.27
CA GLU A 299 12.09 14.86 -36.60
C GLU A 299 11.65 15.11 -35.16
N GLU A 300 11.72 16.36 -34.65
CA GLU A 300 11.47 16.66 -33.23
C GLU A 300 12.29 15.72 -32.34
N THR A 301 13.62 15.70 -32.46
CA THR A 301 14.44 15.13 -31.37
C THR A 301 14.12 15.94 -30.12
N LEU A 302 13.27 15.38 -29.25
CA LEU A 302 12.58 16.19 -28.25
C LEU A 302 13.57 16.83 -27.29
N ASN A 303 13.16 17.97 -26.72
CA ASN A 303 13.95 18.63 -25.71
C ASN A 303 14.20 17.67 -24.54
N LYS A 304 15.43 17.21 -24.35
CA LYS A 304 15.77 16.34 -23.21
C LYS A 304 16.00 17.18 -21.96
N LEU A 305 15.68 16.65 -20.78
CA LEU A 305 16.13 17.29 -19.55
C LEU A 305 17.59 16.96 -19.26
N THR A 306 18.36 17.98 -18.90
CA THR A 306 19.74 17.80 -18.44
C THR A 306 20.03 18.70 -17.24
N ILE A 307 21.21 18.51 -16.64
CA ILE A 307 21.74 19.37 -15.58
C ILE A 307 22.87 20.21 -16.20
N ASP A 308 22.75 21.53 -16.17
CA ASP A 308 23.77 22.41 -16.75
C ASP A 308 23.78 23.81 -16.09
N THR A 309 24.86 24.54 -16.34
CA THR A 309 25.03 25.95 -16.06
C THR A 309 24.32 26.83 -17.08
N LEU A 310 23.94 28.04 -16.68
CA LEU A 310 23.30 29.01 -17.56
C LEU A 310 24.33 29.92 -18.25
N GLY A 311 23.98 30.41 -19.45
CA GLY A 311 24.74 31.44 -20.15
C GLY A 311 24.84 32.70 -19.32
N TRP A 312 23.73 33.11 -18.71
CA TRP A 312 23.67 34.20 -17.74
C TRP A 312 23.17 33.66 -16.40
N GLU A 313 23.95 33.84 -15.33
CA GLU A 313 23.65 33.37 -13.98
C GLU A 313 22.74 34.38 -13.26
N PRO A 314 21.54 33.97 -12.82
CA PRO A 314 20.71 34.81 -11.95
C PRO A 314 21.42 35.13 -10.63
N ILE A 315 21.27 36.37 -10.16
CA ILE A 315 21.94 36.82 -8.93
C ILE A 315 20.99 36.58 -7.77
N PHE A 316 21.48 35.88 -6.75
CA PHE A 316 20.76 35.61 -5.51
C PHE A 316 21.51 36.22 -4.32
N ASP A 317 20.78 36.63 -3.28
CA ASP A 317 21.38 37.00 -2.00
C ASP A 317 21.83 35.75 -1.19
N ALA A 318 22.40 35.96 0.00
CA ALA A 318 22.83 34.88 0.87
C ALA A 318 21.68 33.99 1.38
N SER A 319 20.45 34.50 1.33
CA SER A 319 19.23 33.76 1.67
C SER A 319 18.57 33.12 0.45
N ASN A 320 19.26 33.10 -0.70
CA ASN A 320 18.79 32.56 -1.97
C ASN A 320 17.56 33.28 -2.56
N ASN A 321 17.31 34.53 -2.17
CA ASN A 321 16.30 35.37 -2.83
C ASN A 321 16.89 35.97 -4.09
N LEU A 322 16.08 36.04 -5.15
CA LEU A 322 16.50 36.59 -6.43
C LEU A 322 16.63 38.13 -6.33
N THR A 323 17.82 38.66 -6.61
CA THR A 323 18.11 40.10 -6.55
C THR A 323 18.32 40.73 -7.92
N ALA A 324 18.67 39.96 -8.95
CA ALA A 324 18.75 40.48 -10.31
C ALA A 324 18.42 39.43 -11.38
N ILE A 325 17.45 39.78 -12.24
CA ILE A 325 17.20 39.19 -13.56
C ILE A 325 16.49 40.25 -14.42
N THR A 326 16.83 40.39 -15.70
CA THR A 326 16.18 41.36 -16.60
C THR A 326 15.59 40.67 -17.82
N ALA A 327 14.61 41.30 -18.48
CA ALA A 327 14.03 40.81 -19.74
C ALA A 327 15.11 40.58 -20.82
N ALA A 328 16.13 41.45 -20.87
CA ALA A 328 17.26 41.31 -21.79
C ALA A 328 18.10 40.06 -21.48
N ASN A 329 18.36 39.80 -20.19
CA ASN A 329 19.12 38.63 -19.73
C ASN A 329 18.37 37.31 -19.99
N LEU A 330 17.04 37.33 -20.02
CA LEU A 330 16.23 36.16 -20.40
C LEU A 330 16.22 35.90 -21.91
N LYS A 331 16.23 36.96 -22.74
CA LYS A 331 16.10 36.88 -24.21
C LYS A 331 17.42 36.55 -24.92
N ALA A 332 18.58 36.94 -24.38
CA ALA A 332 19.88 36.73 -25.02
C ALA A 332 20.35 35.26 -24.90
N ARG A 333 20.10 34.44 -25.94
CA ARG A 333 20.85 33.19 -26.16
C ARG A 333 22.25 33.42 -26.75
N SER A 334 22.50 34.59 -27.33
CA SER A 334 23.62 34.85 -28.25
C SER A 334 24.92 35.31 -27.59
N THR A 335 24.90 35.70 -26.31
CA THR A 335 26.10 36.28 -25.68
C THR A 335 27.03 35.25 -25.09
N VAL A 336 26.57 34.01 -24.83
CA VAL A 336 27.39 32.90 -24.37
C VAL A 336 26.82 31.66 -25.04
N ALA A 337 27.64 30.77 -25.59
CA ALA A 337 27.20 29.53 -26.25
C ALA A 337 26.54 28.49 -25.29
N LYS A 338 25.74 28.94 -24.32
CA LYS A 338 25.09 28.20 -23.25
C LYS A 338 23.64 28.66 -23.11
N ARG A 339 22.82 27.82 -22.46
CA ARG A 339 21.35 27.92 -22.42
C ARG A 339 20.84 29.20 -21.74
N SER A 340 19.73 29.75 -22.25
CA SER A 340 19.01 30.88 -21.64
C SER A 340 18.46 30.51 -20.25
N PRO A 341 18.38 31.45 -19.29
CA PRO A 341 17.74 31.18 -18.00
C PRO A 341 16.29 30.71 -18.12
N LEU A 342 15.55 31.11 -19.17
CA LEU A 342 14.18 30.65 -19.43
C LEU A 342 14.09 29.14 -19.65
N ALA A 343 15.17 28.50 -20.11
CA ALA A 343 15.21 27.05 -20.30
C ALA A 343 15.28 26.27 -18.97
N ALA A 344 15.60 26.94 -17.86
CA ALA A 344 15.71 26.34 -16.52
C ALA A 344 14.55 26.70 -15.58
N GLY A 345 13.56 27.44 -16.09
CA GLY A 345 12.39 27.84 -15.32
C GLY A 345 11.28 26.80 -15.40
N PHE A 346 10.69 26.49 -14.24
CA PHE A 346 9.59 25.54 -14.11
C PHE A 346 8.45 26.09 -13.24
N LYS A 347 7.23 25.62 -13.48
CA LYS A 347 6.11 25.68 -12.53
C LYS A 347 5.90 24.31 -11.92
N GLY A 348 5.49 24.27 -10.66
CA GLY A 348 5.11 23.04 -9.98
C GLY A 348 3.64 23.09 -9.56
N VAL A 349 2.93 21.99 -9.76
CA VAL A 349 1.60 21.75 -9.17
C VAL A 349 1.68 20.50 -8.33
N TYR A 350 1.25 20.57 -7.08
CA TYR A 350 1.20 19.43 -6.17
C TYR A 350 -0.24 18.91 -6.02
N HIS A 351 -0.44 17.63 -6.32
CA HIS A 351 -1.67 16.89 -6.16
C HIS A 351 -1.70 16.24 -4.78
N ILE A 352 -2.62 16.71 -3.93
CA ILE A 352 -2.65 16.40 -2.51
C ILE A 352 -2.98 14.91 -2.27
N ALA A 353 -4.09 14.42 -2.84
CA ALA A 353 -4.56 13.06 -2.62
C ALA A 353 -3.55 11.98 -3.05
N LYS A 354 -2.87 12.22 -4.19
CA LYS A 354 -1.91 11.29 -4.82
C LYS A 354 -0.48 11.45 -4.30
N ASP A 355 -0.24 12.41 -3.40
CA ASP A 355 1.08 12.82 -2.90
C ASP A 355 2.14 12.93 -4.01
N SER A 356 1.78 13.67 -5.07
CA SER A 356 2.58 13.76 -6.30
C SER A 356 2.58 15.17 -6.85
N LEU A 357 3.54 15.48 -7.71
CA LEU A 357 3.70 16.78 -8.33
C LEU A 357 3.87 16.68 -9.84
N VAL A 358 3.51 17.76 -10.51
CA VAL A 358 3.68 17.97 -11.94
C VAL A 358 4.57 19.18 -12.14
N LEU A 359 5.66 19.01 -12.89
CA LEU A 359 6.52 20.10 -13.32
C LEU A 359 6.22 20.46 -14.76
N THR A 360 6.08 21.76 -15.04
CA THR A 360 5.83 22.30 -16.37
C THR A 360 6.93 23.28 -16.74
N ALA A 361 7.58 23.09 -17.89
CA ALA A 361 8.61 24.00 -18.37
C ALA A 361 8.01 25.38 -18.70
N LEU A 362 8.69 26.45 -18.29
CA LEU A 362 8.19 27.82 -18.51
C LEU A 362 8.22 28.20 -19.99
N ALA A 363 9.26 27.86 -20.73
CA ALA A 363 9.44 28.36 -22.08
C ALA A 363 9.84 27.25 -23.05
N ARG A 364 9.50 27.44 -24.31
CA ARG A 364 9.98 26.62 -25.43
C ARG A 364 10.69 27.50 -26.44
N PRO A 365 11.54 26.94 -27.32
CA PRO A 365 12.08 27.70 -28.45
C PRO A 365 10.92 28.22 -29.32
N ALA A 366 10.95 29.50 -29.69
CA ALA A 366 10.02 30.04 -30.68
C ALA A 366 10.32 29.40 -32.05
N SER A 367 9.30 28.96 -32.79
CA SER A 367 9.57 28.58 -34.18
C SER A 367 10.00 29.82 -34.96
N ILE A 368 11.08 29.73 -35.73
CA ILE A 368 11.46 30.77 -36.67
C ILE A 368 10.94 30.41 -38.08
N PRO A 369 10.57 31.41 -38.90
CA PRO A 369 10.21 31.15 -40.29
C PRO A 369 11.31 30.40 -41.04
N VAL A 370 10.93 29.46 -41.90
CA VAL A 370 11.90 28.71 -42.73
C VAL A 370 12.71 29.66 -43.62
N THR A 371 12.11 30.76 -44.07
CA THR A 371 12.79 31.83 -44.82
C THR A 371 13.96 32.45 -44.05
N THR A 372 13.82 32.64 -42.72
CA THR A 372 14.89 33.13 -41.85
C THR A 372 16.05 32.13 -41.76
N THR A 373 15.75 30.84 -41.60
CA THR A 373 16.78 29.78 -41.57
C THR A 373 17.53 29.71 -42.90
N LEU A 374 16.80 29.66 -44.01
CA LEU A 374 17.42 29.62 -45.34
C LEU A 374 18.24 30.89 -45.62
N GLY A 375 17.75 32.06 -45.21
CA GLY A 375 18.50 33.32 -45.29
C GLY A 375 19.83 33.28 -44.55
N ALA A 376 19.89 32.69 -43.35
CA ALA A 376 21.14 32.52 -42.61
C ALA A 376 22.09 31.55 -43.32
N ILE A 377 21.59 30.43 -43.85
CA ILE A 377 22.41 29.46 -44.58
C ILE A 377 22.95 30.07 -45.89
N ASN A 378 22.14 30.87 -46.60
CA ASN A 378 22.52 31.61 -47.82
C ASN A 378 23.67 32.61 -47.62
N THR A 379 24.10 32.90 -46.38
CA THR A 379 25.23 33.80 -46.10
C THR A 379 26.56 33.09 -45.88
N ASN A 380 26.60 31.74 -46.00
CA ASN A 380 27.83 30.96 -45.83
C ASN A 380 28.74 31.06 -47.07
N SER A 381 29.61 32.07 -47.11
CA SER A 381 30.68 32.14 -48.11
C SER A 381 31.75 31.07 -47.83
N GLY A 382 31.78 29.98 -48.59
CA GLY A 382 32.73 28.89 -48.34
C GLY A 382 32.85 27.80 -49.41
N TYR A 383 32.31 28.01 -50.61
CA TYR A 383 32.20 26.97 -51.64
C TYR A 383 33.49 26.64 -52.39
N GLY A 384 34.56 27.41 -52.19
CA GLY A 384 35.83 27.24 -52.88
C GLY A 384 35.88 27.99 -54.23
N THR A 385 36.98 27.84 -54.96
CA THR A 385 37.20 28.53 -56.24
C THR A 385 36.24 28.02 -57.32
N GLY A 386 35.69 28.92 -58.15
CA GLY A 386 34.82 28.55 -59.28
C GLY A 386 33.36 28.24 -58.88
N SER A 387 32.89 28.74 -57.74
CA SER A 387 31.57 28.46 -57.15
C SER A 387 30.37 29.08 -57.86
N THR A 388 30.51 29.61 -59.08
CA THR A 388 29.44 30.33 -59.81
C THR A 388 28.11 29.58 -59.86
N ALA A 389 28.14 28.24 -59.95
CA ALA A 389 26.95 27.41 -59.93
C ALA A 389 26.21 27.45 -58.57
N MET A 390 26.95 27.47 -57.45
CA MET A 390 26.39 27.64 -56.11
C MET A 390 25.86 29.06 -55.92
N ASP A 391 26.64 30.07 -56.32
CA ASP A 391 26.25 31.48 -56.16
C ASP A 391 24.97 31.79 -56.96
N ASN A 392 24.83 31.21 -58.15
CA ASN A 392 23.62 31.33 -58.98
C ASN A 392 22.42 30.64 -58.34
N LEU A 393 22.61 29.46 -57.77
CA LEU A 393 21.57 28.74 -57.04
C LEU A 393 21.08 29.54 -55.83
N GLU A 394 21.98 30.12 -55.04
CA GLU A 394 21.62 30.96 -53.89
C GLU A 394 20.76 32.16 -54.29
N LYS A 395 21.17 32.88 -55.35
CA LYS A 395 20.42 34.02 -55.88
C LYS A 395 19.01 33.62 -56.31
N ALA A 396 18.85 32.47 -56.98
CA ALA A 396 17.55 31.97 -57.38
C ALA A 396 16.68 31.58 -56.18
N VAL A 397 17.26 30.94 -55.15
CA VAL A 397 16.55 30.59 -53.91
C VAL A 397 16.09 31.85 -53.18
N VAL A 398 16.95 32.87 -53.03
CA VAL A 398 16.59 34.17 -52.43
C VAL A 398 15.41 34.79 -53.17
N SER A 399 15.44 34.77 -54.50
CA SER A 399 14.39 35.30 -55.36
C SER A 399 13.06 34.56 -55.17
N PHE A 400 13.11 33.23 -55.08
CA PHE A 400 11.95 32.38 -54.87
C PHE A 400 11.28 32.61 -53.51
N ILE A 401 12.06 32.77 -52.43
CA ILE A 401 11.54 32.94 -51.07
C ILE A 401 11.33 34.40 -50.65
N GLY A 402 11.80 35.36 -51.44
CA GLY A 402 11.74 36.79 -51.13
C GLY A 402 10.37 37.41 -51.34
N GLY A 403 9.53 36.84 -52.24
CA GLY A 403 8.18 37.33 -52.54
C GLY A 403 8.18 38.75 -53.11
N PHE A 404 8.29 38.89 -54.43
CA PHE A 404 8.22 40.22 -55.06
C PHE A 404 6.77 40.71 -55.15
N ALA A 405 6.57 42.01 -54.89
CA ALA A 405 5.25 42.65 -54.77
C ALA A 405 4.36 42.56 -56.02
N SER A 406 4.93 42.32 -57.20
CA SER A 406 4.20 42.33 -58.46
C SER A 406 3.74 40.94 -58.93
N ASN A 407 4.46 39.86 -58.60
CA ASN A 407 4.15 38.49 -59.07
C ASN A 407 4.86 37.42 -58.20
N PRO A 408 4.40 37.18 -56.95
CA PRO A 408 5.01 36.17 -56.10
C PRO A 408 4.73 34.75 -56.61
N PRO A 409 5.59 33.77 -56.29
CA PRO A 409 5.27 32.36 -56.46
C PRO A 409 3.90 31.99 -55.84
N ALA A 410 3.11 31.21 -56.58
CA ALA A 410 1.79 30.78 -56.14
C ALA A 410 1.85 29.76 -54.98
N ASP A 411 0.72 29.58 -54.28
CA ASP A 411 0.55 28.52 -53.30
C ASP A 411 0.93 27.16 -53.90
N LYS A 412 1.70 26.36 -53.16
CA LYS A 412 2.19 25.02 -53.53
C LYS A 412 3.19 25.00 -54.69
N ALA A 413 3.66 26.14 -55.18
CA ALA A 413 4.74 26.19 -56.15
C ALA A 413 6.02 25.55 -55.59
N THR A 414 6.70 24.73 -56.39
CA THR A 414 7.98 24.11 -56.01
C THR A 414 9.14 24.84 -56.67
N PHE A 415 10.29 24.93 -55.99
CA PHE A 415 11.48 25.56 -56.54
C PHE A 415 11.96 24.85 -57.81
N ALA A 416 11.94 23.51 -57.80
CA ALA A 416 12.44 22.69 -58.89
C ALA A 416 11.67 22.90 -60.21
N GLU A 417 10.35 23.09 -60.14
CA GLU A 417 9.46 23.32 -61.28
C GLU A 417 9.35 24.79 -61.66
N SER A 418 9.86 25.70 -60.81
CA SER A 418 9.85 27.13 -61.05
C SER A 418 10.95 27.56 -62.01
N ASN A 419 10.66 28.57 -62.82
CA ASN A 419 11.58 29.12 -63.80
C ASN A 419 12.18 30.44 -63.30
N PHE A 420 13.42 30.67 -63.69
CA PHE A 420 14.20 31.86 -63.34
C PHE A 420 14.88 32.42 -64.58
N GLU A 421 15.10 33.73 -64.59
CA GLU A 421 15.90 34.41 -65.60
C GLU A 421 17.08 35.13 -64.94
N SER A 422 18.26 34.99 -65.55
CA SER A 422 19.47 35.67 -65.08
C SER A 422 19.64 37.00 -65.81
N ASP A 423 19.91 38.07 -65.07
CA ASP A 423 20.31 39.36 -65.64
C ASP A 423 21.85 39.57 -65.60
N GLY A 424 22.60 38.50 -65.28
CA GLY A 424 24.05 38.53 -65.07
C GLY A 424 24.48 38.90 -63.64
N SER A 425 23.60 39.51 -62.85
CA SER A 425 23.87 39.91 -61.46
C SER A 425 22.95 39.23 -60.44
N ALA A 426 21.72 38.92 -60.83
CA ALA A 426 20.68 38.26 -60.05
C ALA A 426 19.96 37.17 -60.85
N TYR A 427 19.23 36.31 -60.14
CA TYR A 427 18.26 35.39 -60.73
C TYR A 427 16.86 35.83 -60.28
N THR A 428 15.97 36.06 -61.23
CA THR A 428 14.61 36.55 -60.97
C THR A 428 13.59 35.45 -61.21
N TYR A 429 12.71 35.21 -60.25
CA TYR A 429 11.58 34.28 -60.41
C TYR A 429 10.62 34.73 -61.52
N LEU A 430 10.15 33.79 -62.34
CA LEU A 430 9.21 34.03 -63.41
C LEU A 430 7.85 33.38 -63.10
N ALA A 431 6.81 34.21 -62.92
CA ALA A 431 5.44 33.73 -62.71
C ALA A 431 4.79 33.15 -63.98
N SER A 432 5.24 33.60 -65.16
CA SER A 432 4.86 33.08 -66.48
C SER A 432 6.07 33.21 -67.42
N GLY A 433 6.27 32.24 -68.31
CA GLY A 433 7.53 32.00 -69.05
C GLY A 433 8.26 33.25 -69.58
N GLY A 434 9.58 33.28 -69.38
CA GLY A 434 10.51 34.31 -69.85
C GLY A 434 11.15 33.99 -71.20
N THR A 435 12.10 34.82 -71.65
CA THR A 435 12.77 34.66 -72.96
C THR A 435 13.79 33.52 -72.99
N THR A 436 14.47 33.27 -71.86
CA THR A 436 15.44 32.17 -71.70
C THR A 436 15.33 31.57 -70.28
N PRO A 437 14.23 30.89 -69.95
CA PRO A 437 14.00 30.39 -68.60
C PRO A 437 14.96 29.25 -68.25
N VAL A 438 15.56 29.31 -67.06
CA VAL A 438 16.29 28.20 -66.43
C VAL A 438 15.46 27.69 -65.26
N SER A 439 15.16 26.39 -65.23
CA SER A 439 14.41 25.81 -64.12
C SER A 439 15.26 25.73 -62.85
N GLY A 440 14.61 25.79 -61.68
CA GLY A 440 15.30 25.55 -60.41
C GLY A 440 15.96 24.16 -60.36
N LYS A 441 15.37 23.16 -61.02
CA LYS A 441 16.00 21.84 -61.19
C LYS A 441 17.34 21.93 -61.94
N ALA A 442 17.40 22.67 -63.05
CA ALA A 442 18.63 22.82 -63.82
C ALA A 442 19.75 23.51 -63.01
N LEU A 443 19.38 24.50 -62.17
CA LEU A 443 20.32 25.14 -61.25
C LEU A 443 20.86 24.17 -60.19
N VAL A 444 19.99 23.34 -59.61
CA VAL A 444 20.40 22.27 -58.67
C VAL A 444 21.30 21.24 -59.34
N ASP A 445 21.00 20.81 -60.57
CA ASP A 445 21.83 19.87 -61.32
C ASP A 445 23.24 20.45 -61.57
N LYS A 446 23.34 21.74 -61.94
CA LYS A 446 24.62 22.44 -62.12
C LYS A 446 25.42 22.60 -60.82
N ALA A 447 24.76 22.85 -59.69
CA ALA A 447 25.42 22.84 -58.39
C ALA A 447 25.98 21.45 -58.02
N ASN A 448 25.23 20.38 -58.33
CA ASN A 448 25.71 19.01 -58.12
C ASN A 448 26.92 18.66 -59.01
N GLU A 449 26.90 19.09 -60.28
CA GLU A 449 28.05 18.96 -61.19
C GLU A 449 29.30 19.63 -60.60
N TYR A 450 29.16 20.87 -60.08
CA TYR A 450 30.25 21.58 -59.41
C TYR A 450 30.79 20.82 -58.19
N ILE A 451 29.91 20.36 -57.31
CA ILE A 451 30.29 19.60 -56.11
C ILE A 451 31.05 18.31 -56.46
N ALA A 452 30.73 17.67 -57.59
CA ALA A 452 31.44 16.49 -58.08
C ALA A 452 32.90 16.81 -58.46
N THR A 453 33.19 18.04 -58.91
CA THR A 453 34.57 18.49 -59.21
C THR A 453 35.41 18.73 -57.95
N LEU A 454 34.78 19.00 -56.80
CA LEU A 454 35.46 19.20 -55.52
C LEU A 454 36.00 17.87 -54.99
N THR A 455 37.26 17.59 -55.28
CA THR A 455 37.98 16.37 -54.89
C THR A 455 39.23 16.70 -54.07
N GLY A 456 39.70 15.74 -53.26
CA GLY A 456 40.86 15.89 -52.36
C GLY A 456 40.55 16.59 -51.02
N ASP A 457 41.46 16.44 -50.05
CA ASP A 457 41.26 16.92 -48.67
C ASP A 457 41.14 18.45 -48.54
N ALA A 458 41.84 19.20 -49.39
CA ALA A 458 41.79 20.66 -49.39
C ALA A 458 40.40 21.23 -49.69
N ASN A 459 39.55 20.49 -50.42
CA ASN A 459 38.19 20.90 -50.79
C ASN A 459 37.11 20.30 -49.88
N LYS A 460 37.47 19.52 -48.86
CA LYS A 460 36.52 18.78 -48.02
C LYS A 460 35.52 19.68 -47.31
N ALA A 461 35.99 20.82 -46.78
CA ALA A 461 35.14 21.81 -46.11
C ALA A 461 34.18 22.51 -47.10
N ALA A 462 34.67 22.84 -48.29
CA ALA A 462 33.90 23.51 -49.34
C ALA A 462 32.80 22.60 -49.90
N LYS A 463 33.16 21.33 -50.17
CA LYS A 463 32.22 20.28 -50.56
C LYS A 463 31.15 20.05 -49.50
N ALA A 464 31.53 19.95 -48.23
CA ALA A 464 30.57 19.81 -47.14
C ALA A 464 29.63 21.02 -47.04
N THR A 465 30.14 22.24 -47.20
CA THR A 465 29.34 23.48 -47.19
C THR A 465 28.32 23.48 -48.33
N ALA A 466 28.74 23.17 -49.56
CA ALA A 466 27.85 23.09 -50.72
C ALA A 466 26.81 21.96 -50.61
N GLN A 467 27.19 20.78 -50.11
CA GLN A 467 26.26 19.67 -49.86
C GLN A 467 25.25 20.00 -48.77
N ASN A 468 25.68 20.68 -47.69
CA ASN A 468 24.78 21.16 -46.63
C ASN A 468 23.75 22.16 -47.17
N TYR A 469 24.16 23.03 -48.07
CA TYR A 469 23.26 23.97 -48.75
C TYR A 469 22.20 23.26 -49.59
N LEU A 470 22.62 22.34 -50.47
CA LEU A 470 21.69 21.56 -51.29
C LEU A 470 20.71 20.73 -50.45
N ALA A 471 21.20 20.12 -49.37
CA ALA A 471 20.35 19.37 -48.46
C ALA A 471 19.33 20.27 -47.73
N ALA A 472 19.68 21.54 -47.46
CA ALA A 472 18.79 22.51 -46.82
C ALA A 472 17.63 22.94 -47.72
N ILE A 473 17.87 23.13 -49.03
CA ILE A 473 16.87 23.60 -49.99
C ILE A 473 16.12 22.47 -50.73
N LYS A 474 16.49 21.20 -50.50
CA LYS A 474 15.84 20.06 -51.14
C LYS A 474 14.34 20.06 -50.83
N GLY A 475 13.50 19.90 -51.85
CA GLY A 475 12.04 19.93 -51.69
C GLY A 475 11.47 21.32 -51.36
N LEU A 476 12.23 22.40 -51.57
CA LEU A 476 11.77 23.76 -51.31
C LEU A 476 10.47 24.07 -52.08
N ALA A 477 9.43 24.45 -51.32
CA ALA A 477 8.11 24.77 -51.85
C ALA A 477 7.44 25.90 -51.05
N ILE A 478 6.54 26.61 -51.72
CA ILE A 478 5.66 27.62 -51.13
C ILE A 478 4.48 26.91 -50.51
N VAL A 479 4.26 27.08 -49.20
CA VAL A 479 3.05 26.60 -48.53
C VAL A 479 1.93 27.63 -48.68
N LYS A 480 2.29 28.90 -48.50
CA LYS A 480 1.39 30.05 -48.67
C LYS A 480 2.15 31.20 -49.30
N ALA A 481 1.63 31.72 -50.39
CA ALA A 481 2.18 32.83 -51.15
C ALA A 481 2.26 34.10 -50.29
N SER A 482 3.18 34.98 -50.67
CA SER A 482 3.26 36.32 -50.09
C SER A 482 1.99 37.11 -50.43
N THR A 483 1.48 37.87 -49.46
CA THR A 483 0.33 38.78 -49.65
C THR A 483 0.75 40.15 -50.18
N GLY A 484 2.02 40.33 -50.59
CA GLY A 484 2.58 41.61 -51.03
C GLY A 484 3.14 42.47 -49.89
N GLY A 485 3.84 43.56 -50.26
CA GLY A 485 4.52 44.45 -49.30
C GLY A 485 5.77 43.83 -48.68
N SER A 486 5.99 44.02 -47.37
CA SER A 486 7.13 43.44 -46.63
C SER A 486 6.88 42.01 -46.11
N ALA A 487 5.73 41.40 -46.44
CA ALA A 487 5.35 40.09 -45.93
C ALA A 487 5.99 38.96 -46.76
N LEU A 488 6.89 38.19 -46.15
CA LEU A 488 7.52 37.03 -46.79
C LEU A 488 6.53 35.86 -46.96
N PRO A 489 6.67 35.02 -48.01
CA PRO A 489 5.89 33.80 -48.17
C PRO A 489 6.18 32.79 -47.05
N THR A 490 5.21 31.92 -46.77
CA THR A 490 5.43 30.74 -45.93
C THR A 490 6.00 29.63 -46.79
N VAL A 491 7.17 29.12 -46.44
CA VAL A 491 7.88 28.10 -47.23
C VAL A 491 8.19 26.86 -46.39
N THR A 492 8.44 25.75 -47.05
CA THR A 492 8.88 24.48 -46.46
C THR A 492 9.95 23.85 -47.34
N THR A 493 10.79 23.01 -46.77
CA THR A 493 11.72 22.11 -47.48
C THR A 493 11.57 20.70 -46.91
N ASP A 494 12.24 19.69 -47.49
CA ASP A 494 12.32 18.35 -46.92
C ASP A 494 12.92 18.37 -45.50
N LYS A 495 13.79 19.36 -45.23
CA LYS A 495 14.54 19.51 -43.99
C LYS A 495 13.95 20.54 -43.02
N PHE A 496 13.15 21.51 -43.47
CA PHE A 496 12.64 22.60 -42.62
C PHE A 496 11.15 22.83 -42.88
N VAL A 497 10.34 22.75 -41.82
CA VAL A 497 8.88 22.93 -41.90
C VAL A 497 8.46 24.14 -41.06
N ASN A 498 7.62 25.01 -41.62
CA ASN A 498 7.16 26.19 -40.90
C ASN A 498 6.33 25.81 -39.66
N GLY A 499 6.56 26.49 -38.54
CA GLY A 499 6.00 26.12 -37.23
C GLY A 499 6.72 24.95 -36.54
N LYS A 500 7.68 24.28 -37.20
CA LYS A 500 8.53 23.21 -36.66
C LYS A 500 10.02 23.45 -36.92
N ASN A 501 10.43 24.71 -37.06
CA ASN A 501 11.78 25.11 -37.44
C ASN A 501 12.40 25.95 -36.32
N PHE A 502 13.51 25.47 -35.76
CA PHE A 502 14.18 26.04 -34.60
C PHE A 502 15.69 26.09 -34.88
N ALA A 503 16.32 27.25 -34.75
CA ALA A 503 17.77 27.42 -34.93
C ALA A 503 18.43 27.87 -33.62
N ASP A 504 19.47 27.18 -33.17
CA ASP A 504 20.18 27.55 -31.94
C ASP A 504 20.83 28.94 -32.04
N GLY A 505 21.00 29.61 -30.90
CA GLY A 505 21.60 30.94 -30.81
C GLY A 505 20.80 32.09 -31.42
N VAL A 506 19.87 31.81 -32.34
CA VAL A 506 19.03 32.79 -33.06
C VAL A 506 17.57 32.72 -32.62
N THR A 507 17.12 31.55 -32.17
CA THR A 507 15.75 31.35 -31.67
C THR A 507 15.56 32.00 -30.30
N ALA A 508 14.66 32.98 -30.23
CA ALA A 508 14.17 33.50 -28.96
C ALA A 508 13.38 32.42 -28.20
N MET A 509 13.42 32.45 -26.88
CA MET A 509 12.52 31.63 -26.07
C MET A 509 11.12 32.26 -26.10
N ASP A 510 10.11 31.48 -26.44
CA ASP A 510 8.71 31.86 -26.41
C ASP A 510 8.06 31.45 -25.09
N VAL A 511 7.24 32.35 -24.58
CA VAL A 511 6.57 32.31 -23.28
C VAL A 511 5.08 32.66 -23.44
N THR A 512 4.57 32.77 -24.68
CA THR A 512 3.20 33.25 -24.97
C THR A 512 2.13 32.42 -24.24
N GLN A 513 1.60 33.07 -23.20
CA GLN A 513 0.45 32.80 -22.33
C GLN A 513 0.15 31.36 -21.89
N TYR A 514 0.53 31.13 -20.64
CA TYR A 514 0.24 29.98 -19.78
C TYR A 514 -1.24 29.60 -19.56
N GLU A 515 -2.23 30.27 -20.15
CA GLU A 515 -3.65 29.98 -19.89
C GLU A 515 -4.58 29.90 -21.11
N SER A 516 -4.15 30.34 -22.30
CA SER A 516 -5.02 30.22 -23.49
C SER A 516 -4.94 28.81 -24.07
N GLY A 517 -6.08 28.14 -24.22
CA GLY A 517 -6.25 26.70 -24.46
C GLY A 517 -5.66 26.08 -25.75
N GLY A 518 -4.64 26.67 -26.36
CA GLY A 518 -4.03 26.18 -27.60
C GLY A 518 -2.49 26.08 -27.64
N ASN A 519 -1.76 26.68 -26.70
CA ASN A 519 -0.30 26.61 -26.69
C ASN A 519 0.24 26.58 -25.26
N LYS A 520 0.76 25.43 -24.83
CA LYS A 520 1.17 25.21 -23.45
C LYS A 520 2.64 24.79 -23.40
N GLY A 521 3.44 25.40 -22.51
CA GLY A 521 4.76 24.89 -22.13
C GLY A 521 4.64 23.43 -21.69
N GLY A 522 5.61 22.59 -22.01
CA GLY A 522 5.42 21.15 -21.89
C GLY A 522 5.46 20.62 -20.45
N GLN A 523 4.52 19.77 -20.07
CA GLN A 523 4.57 18.97 -18.84
C GLN A 523 5.72 17.98 -18.97
N LEU A 524 6.59 17.88 -17.96
CA LEU A 524 7.63 16.84 -17.98
C LEU A 524 6.99 15.47 -18.09
N SER A 525 7.48 14.62 -19.00
CA SER A 525 6.94 13.31 -19.36
C SER A 525 8.04 12.35 -19.78
N ILE A 526 7.79 11.04 -19.62
CA ILE A 526 8.67 10.02 -20.19
C ILE A 526 8.16 9.67 -21.58
N LYS A 527 8.99 9.80 -22.62
CA LYS A 527 8.66 9.42 -23.99
C LYS A 527 9.41 8.18 -24.44
N LYS A 528 8.72 7.25 -25.09
CA LYS A 528 9.32 6.11 -25.79
C LYS A 528 9.76 6.53 -27.20
N LEU A 529 11.07 6.52 -27.44
CA LEU A 529 11.69 6.69 -28.75
C LEU A 529 12.17 5.32 -29.25
N SER A 530 11.40 4.68 -30.13
CA SER A 530 11.67 3.32 -30.60
C SER A 530 11.80 2.33 -29.43
N SER A 531 13.02 2.03 -28.99
CA SER A 531 13.35 1.15 -27.85
C SER A 531 13.81 1.88 -26.58
N THR A 532 14.00 3.22 -26.63
CA THR A 532 14.63 4.00 -25.55
C THR A 532 13.63 4.96 -24.92
N TYR A 533 13.52 4.98 -23.59
CA TYR A 533 12.71 5.95 -22.86
C TYR A 533 13.56 7.15 -22.44
N VAL A 534 13.10 8.36 -22.75
CA VAL A 534 13.78 9.63 -22.42
C VAL A 534 12.86 10.56 -21.63
N LEU A 535 13.45 11.41 -20.78
CA LEU A 535 12.73 12.44 -20.04
C LEU A 535 12.67 13.75 -20.84
N THR A 536 11.46 14.21 -21.14
CA THR A 536 11.22 15.35 -22.04
C THR A 536 9.94 16.12 -21.69
N PRO A 537 9.82 17.42 -22.01
CA PRO A 537 8.53 18.12 -21.98
C PRO A 537 7.57 17.59 -23.06
N ALA A 538 6.34 17.26 -22.68
CA ALA A 538 5.23 16.86 -23.56
C ALA A 538 4.13 17.93 -23.61
N PRO A 539 3.29 17.98 -24.67
CA PRO A 539 2.14 18.87 -24.71
C PRO A 539 1.25 18.70 -23.48
N VAL A 540 0.84 19.80 -22.85
CA VAL A 540 -0.09 19.76 -21.72
C VAL A 540 -1.50 19.50 -22.26
N SER A 541 -2.03 18.31 -22.01
CA SER A 541 -3.47 18.03 -22.21
C SER A 541 -4.21 18.24 -20.89
N THR A 542 -5.48 18.66 -20.95
CA THR A 542 -6.32 18.88 -19.75
C THR A 542 -6.87 17.58 -19.15
N ALA A 543 -6.57 16.42 -19.74
CA ALA A 543 -6.97 15.12 -19.23
C ALA A 543 -5.71 14.36 -18.81
N GLU A 544 -5.67 13.85 -17.56
CA GLU A 544 -4.59 13.00 -17.06
C GLU A 544 -4.31 11.78 -17.97
N ALA A 545 -5.26 11.43 -18.86
CA ALA A 545 -5.24 10.25 -19.72
C ALA A 545 -4.91 10.50 -21.22
N ALA A 546 -4.69 11.74 -21.67
CA ALA A 546 -4.61 12.04 -23.12
C ALA A 546 -3.23 12.48 -23.62
N LEU A 547 -2.15 11.96 -23.03
CA LEU A 547 -0.85 12.01 -23.69
C LEU A 547 -0.87 11.09 -24.92
N ALA A 548 -0.19 11.50 -26.00
CA ALA A 548 -0.04 10.64 -27.18
C ALA A 548 0.55 9.28 -26.76
N SER A 549 0.25 8.20 -27.49
CA SER A 549 0.55 6.81 -27.10
C SER A 549 2.04 6.52 -26.83
N ASP A 550 2.93 7.39 -27.30
CA ASP A 550 4.37 7.34 -27.10
C ASP A 550 4.85 8.04 -25.80
N PHE A 551 3.97 8.72 -25.07
CA PHE A 551 4.27 9.38 -23.81
C PHE A 551 3.60 8.68 -22.62
N ILE A 552 4.30 8.66 -21.50
CA ILE A 552 3.82 8.16 -20.21
C ILE A 552 3.62 9.37 -19.31
N ALA A 553 2.41 9.56 -18.80
CA ALA A 553 2.10 10.61 -17.83
C ALA A 553 2.91 10.37 -16.55
N PRO A 554 3.87 11.24 -16.19
CA PRO A 554 4.53 11.09 -14.92
C PRO A 554 3.75 11.88 -13.87
N LEU A 555 3.29 11.16 -12.86
CA LEU A 555 3.19 11.75 -11.54
C LEU A 555 4.62 11.74 -10.99
N ILE A 556 5.24 12.91 -10.79
CA ILE A 556 6.53 12.98 -10.12
C ILE A 556 6.23 12.85 -8.62
N GLN A 557 6.93 11.99 -7.92
CA GLN A 557 6.79 11.82 -6.48
C GLN A 557 8.09 12.22 -5.81
N PRO A 558 8.02 12.84 -4.61
CA PRO A 558 9.23 13.16 -3.87
C PRO A 558 9.89 11.92 -3.23
N PHE A 559 9.33 10.72 -3.42
CA PHE A 559 9.79 9.44 -2.88
C PHE A 559 9.93 8.37 -3.97
N ALA A 560 10.92 7.47 -3.83
CA ALA A 560 11.24 6.42 -4.83
C ALA A 560 10.19 5.30 -4.91
N THR A 561 9.57 5.05 -3.77
CA THR A 561 8.47 4.14 -3.52
C THR A 561 7.56 4.86 -2.55
N ALA A 562 6.23 4.71 -2.68
CA ALA A 562 5.30 5.26 -1.69
C ALA A 562 5.80 4.94 -0.26
N PRO A 563 5.75 5.88 0.70
CA PRO A 563 6.05 5.57 2.09
C PRO A 563 5.26 4.31 2.46
N ALA A 564 5.95 3.24 2.85
CA ALA A 564 5.28 2.00 3.21
C ALA A 564 4.40 2.27 4.43
N ASP A 565 3.14 1.84 4.39
CA ASP A 565 2.14 2.02 5.46
C ASP A 565 2.39 1.09 6.66
N GLY A 566 3.65 0.91 7.04
CA GLY A 566 4.14 0.02 8.07
C GLY A 566 5.64 0.19 8.30
N GLY A 567 6.18 -0.57 9.25
CA GLY A 567 7.61 -0.66 9.53
C GLY A 567 8.38 -1.29 8.37
N ASN A 568 9.66 -1.59 8.58
CA ASN A 568 10.52 -2.11 7.52
C ASN A 568 10.51 -3.65 7.37
N ALA A 569 9.74 -4.37 8.20
CA ALA A 569 9.70 -5.84 8.18
C ALA A 569 8.98 -6.41 6.95
N VAL A 570 9.53 -7.50 6.41
CA VAL A 570 8.90 -8.36 5.40
C VAL A 570 8.92 -9.77 5.95
N ILE A 571 7.77 -10.20 6.46
CA ILE A 571 7.52 -11.51 7.04
C ILE A 571 6.56 -12.26 6.11
N THR A 572 6.81 -13.55 5.90
CA THR A 572 5.91 -14.45 5.18
C THR A 572 4.70 -14.75 6.07
N GLU A 573 3.49 -14.72 5.51
CA GLU A 573 2.29 -15.08 6.25
C GLU A 573 2.26 -16.60 6.49
N GLY A 574 1.76 -17.05 7.63
CA GLY A 574 1.71 -18.47 7.98
C GLY A 574 1.84 -18.74 9.47
N LEU A 575 2.17 -19.98 9.81
CA LEU A 575 2.25 -20.47 11.19
C LEU A 575 3.68 -20.37 11.76
N TYR A 576 3.80 -19.92 13.00
CA TYR A 576 5.07 -19.66 13.68
C TYR A 576 5.03 -20.06 15.15
N TYR A 577 6.19 -20.41 15.69
CA TYR A 577 6.49 -20.32 17.11
C TYR A 577 7.14 -18.97 17.40
N ILE A 578 6.84 -18.39 18.56
CA ILE A 578 7.36 -17.08 18.95
C ILE A 578 8.29 -17.25 20.14
N LYS A 579 9.49 -16.71 20.02
CA LYS A 579 10.49 -16.65 21.07
C LYS A 579 10.61 -15.24 21.61
N ASP A 580 10.64 -15.10 22.93
CA ASP A 580 10.89 -13.82 23.58
C ASP A 580 12.37 -13.44 23.44
N MET A 581 12.63 -12.28 22.84
CA MET A 581 13.98 -11.75 22.63
C MET A 581 14.18 -10.43 23.38
N MET A 582 13.28 -10.09 24.31
CA MET A 582 13.41 -8.91 25.14
C MET A 582 14.44 -9.14 26.24
N LYS A 583 15.43 -8.25 26.31
CA LYS A 583 16.43 -8.26 27.38
C LYS A 583 15.97 -7.34 28.51
N ALA A 584 15.53 -7.93 29.61
CA ALA A 584 15.24 -7.25 30.87
C ALA A 584 16.43 -7.36 31.84
N ASP A 585 16.39 -6.67 32.97
CA ASP A 585 17.49 -6.66 33.95
C ASP A 585 17.85 -8.06 34.49
N ASP A 586 16.89 -9.00 34.52
CA ASP A 586 17.10 -10.39 34.95
C ASP A 586 17.10 -11.42 33.79
N ASN A 587 16.78 -10.99 32.56
CA ASN A 587 16.63 -11.83 31.36
C ASN A 587 15.83 -13.14 31.57
N LYS A 588 14.88 -13.16 32.52
CA LYS A 588 14.22 -14.39 32.97
C LYS A 588 13.54 -15.18 31.84
N TYR A 589 12.97 -14.48 30.85
CA TYR A 589 12.23 -15.08 29.73
C TYR A 589 12.98 -15.06 28.41
N TYR A 590 14.17 -14.45 28.36
CA TYR A 590 14.94 -14.30 27.14
C TYR A 590 15.29 -15.67 26.54
N GLY A 591 14.94 -15.88 25.28
CA GLY A 591 15.19 -17.13 24.57
C GLY A 591 14.21 -18.25 24.90
N THR A 592 13.09 -17.99 25.59
CA THR A 592 12.02 -18.97 25.79
C THR A 592 10.90 -18.77 24.75
N PHE A 593 10.19 -19.84 24.42
CA PHE A 593 9.02 -19.81 23.55
C PHE A 593 7.76 -19.56 24.36
N TYR A 594 6.79 -18.87 23.75
CA TYR A 594 5.46 -18.70 24.31
C TYR A 594 4.68 -20.02 24.25
N ASP A 595 4.04 -20.37 25.37
CA ASP A 595 3.07 -21.48 25.47
C ASP A 595 1.91 -20.98 26.31
N LEU A 596 0.79 -20.64 25.67
CA LEU A 596 -0.35 -20.03 26.36
C LEU A 596 -1.32 -21.06 26.94
N SER A 597 -0.94 -22.34 26.96
CA SER A 597 -1.80 -23.42 27.46
C SER A 597 -2.31 -23.13 28.88
N VAL A 598 -3.58 -23.41 29.13
CA VAL A 598 -4.24 -23.18 30.42
C VAL A 598 -3.59 -23.98 31.57
N VAL A 599 -2.92 -25.10 31.25
CA VAL A 599 -2.20 -25.93 32.23
C VAL A 599 -0.72 -25.60 32.37
N ASN A 600 -0.17 -24.65 31.60
CA ASN A 600 1.20 -24.18 31.76
C ASN A 600 1.23 -22.84 32.51
N ALA A 601 1.40 -22.91 33.84
CA ALA A 601 1.48 -21.73 34.70
C ALA A 601 2.63 -20.77 34.33
N ALA A 602 3.74 -21.28 33.79
CA ALA A 602 4.88 -20.46 33.40
C ALA A 602 4.64 -19.68 32.10
N LYS A 603 3.62 -20.08 31.33
CA LYS A 603 3.27 -19.58 29.99
C LYS A 603 4.44 -19.55 29.00
N ARG A 604 5.44 -20.40 29.24
CA ARG A 604 6.73 -20.43 28.54
C ARG A 604 7.31 -21.84 28.51
N VAL A 605 8.03 -22.16 27.44
CA VAL A 605 8.75 -23.43 27.25
C VAL A 605 10.13 -23.20 26.61
N GLN A 606 11.03 -24.18 26.75
CA GLN A 606 12.41 -24.07 26.23
C GLN A 606 12.55 -24.49 24.77
N LYS A 607 11.54 -25.17 24.21
CA LYS A 607 11.57 -25.75 22.87
C LYS A 607 10.19 -25.65 22.21
N GLU A 608 10.16 -25.65 20.89
CA GLU A 608 8.95 -25.69 20.07
C GLU A 608 8.09 -26.93 20.36
N GLN A 609 6.77 -26.77 20.34
CA GLN A 609 5.79 -27.84 20.63
C GLN A 609 4.77 -27.97 19.49
N ALA A 610 5.03 -28.88 18.55
CA ALA A 610 4.14 -29.09 17.39
C ALA A 610 2.75 -29.63 17.74
N PHE A 611 2.63 -30.35 18.86
CA PHE A 611 1.36 -30.91 19.33
C PHE A 611 0.47 -29.89 20.06
N ASN A 612 0.99 -28.70 20.37
CA ASN A 612 0.34 -27.73 21.25
C ASN A 612 -0.07 -26.47 20.46
N PRO A 613 -1.37 -26.31 20.11
CA PRO A 613 -1.84 -25.13 19.40
C PRO A 613 -1.68 -23.83 20.21
N TYR A 614 -1.64 -23.90 21.55
CA TYR A 614 -1.42 -22.73 22.40
C TYR A 614 0.02 -22.20 22.35
N ALA A 615 0.96 -22.96 21.78
CA ALA A 615 2.34 -22.51 21.51
C ALA A 615 2.55 -22.02 20.07
N GLN A 616 1.52 -22.09 19.23
CA GLN A 616 1.57 -21.75 17.81
C GLN A 616 0.84 -20.44 17.54
N PHE A 617 1.36 -19.66 16.58
CA PHE A 617 0.86 -18.34 16.25
C PHE A 617 0.71 -18.17 14.75
N ILE A 618 -0.41 -17.59 14.34
CA ILE A 618 -0.71 -17.26 12.96
C ILE A 618 -0.23 -15.82 12.72
N VAL A 619 0.60 -15.64 11.68
CA VAL A 619 1.09 -14.33 11.25
C VAL A 619 0.40 -13.97 9.94
N GLU A 620 -0.34 -12.86 9.96
CA GLU A 620 -1.05 -12.32 8.81
C GLU A 620 -0.63 -10.88 8.55
N LYS A 621 -0.61 -10.50 7.29
CA LYS A 621 -0.37 -9.11 6.90
C LYS A 621 -1.67 -8.34 7.07
N THR A 622 -1.57 -7.14 7.64
CA THR A 622 -2.74 -6.26 7.73
C THR A 622 -3.24 -5.93 6.32
N ALA A 623 -4.54 -6.16 6.07
CA ALA A 623 -5.17 -5.89 4.79
C ALA A 623 -4.89 -4.46 4.28
N GLY A 624 -4.61 -4.33 2.99
CA GLY A 624 -4.27 -3.04 2.37
C GLY A 624 -2.82 -2.58 2.57
N THR A 625 -1.99 -3.34 3.27
CA THR A 625 -0.55 -3.06 3.41
C THR A 625 0.29 -4.00 2.54
N THR A 626 1.47 -3.54 2.10
CA THR A 626 2.39 -4.37 1.30
C THR A 626 3.48 -5.02 2.15
N LYS A 627 3.85 -4.39 3.28
CA LYS A 627 4.85 -4.85 4.26
C LYS A 627 4.78 -4.01 5.55
N GLY A 628 5.42 -4.47 6.62
CA GLY A 628 5.68 -3.68 7.82
C GLY A 628 4.52 -3.53 8.79
N ASN A 629 3.39 -4.19 8.56
CA ASN A 629 2.24 -4.15 9.46
C ASN A 629 1.61 -5.54 9.48
N TYR A 630 1.60 -6.15 10.66
CA TYR A 630 1.23 -7.54 10.83
C TYR A 630 0.29 -7.71 12.03
N VAL A 631 -0.55 -8.73 11.91
CA VAL A 631 -1.35 -9.32 12.96
C VAL A 631 -0.73 -10.66 13.30
N ILE A 632 -0.46 -10.89 14.59
CA ILE A 632 0.08 -12.14 15.09
C ILE A 632 -0.85 -12.63 16.17
N SER A 633 -1.50 -13.76 15.93
CA SER A 633 -2.54 -14.28 16.81
C SER A 633 -2.24 -15.69 17.29
N ASN A 634 -2.49 -15.97 18.57
CA ASN A 634 -2.38 -17.35 19.06
C ASN A 634 -3.38 -18.24 18.33
N ARG A 635 -2.92 -19.40 17.84
CA ARG A 635 -3.76 -20.29 17.04
C ARG A 635 -4.97 -20.81 17.83
N ALA A 636 -4.80 -21.08 19.12
CA ALA A 636 -5.86 -21.58 20.01
C ALA A 636 -6.86 -20.50 20.45
N GLY A 637 -6.65 -19.23 20.08
CA GLY A 637 -7.50 -18.10 20.47
C GLY A 637 -7.12 -17.51 21.83
N ALA A 638 -7.82 -16.45 22.24
CA ALA A 638 -7.58 -15.79 23.51
C ALA A 638 -7.99 -16.69 24.68
N THR A 639 -7.11 -16.84 25.67
CA THR A 639 -7.36 -17.66 26.87
C THR A 639 -7.63 -16.81 28.11
N ASP A 640 -7.23 -15.55 28.12
CA ASP A 640 -7.57 -14.60 29.19
C ASP A 640 -7.46 -13.14 28.66
N ASN A 641 -8.09 -12.19 29.34
CA ASN A 641 -8.03 -10.77 28.94
C ASN A 641 -6.72 -10.07 29.38
N GLU A 642 -5.76 -10.79 29.99
CA GLU A 642 -4.60 -10.20 30.69
C GLU A 642 -3.23 -10.65 30.16
N SER A 643 -3.15 -11.74 29.39
CA SER A 643 -1.91 -12.22 28.77
C SER A 643 -1.79 -11.75 27.31
N VAL A 644 -0.55 -11.77 26.78
CA VAL A 644 -0.19 -11.20 25.48
C VAL A 644 -0.71 -12.12 24.36
N ASP A 645 -2.03 -12.15 24.17
CA ASP A 645 -2.69 -13.12 23.30
C ASP A 645 -2.55 -12.80 21.81
N ASN A 646 -2.24 -11.55 21.48
CA ASN A 646 -2.08 -11.09 20.11
C ASN A 646 -1.11 -9.89 20.01
N TRP A 647 -0.35 -9.82 18.92
CA TRP A 647 0.38 -8.61 18.52
C TRP A 647 -0.24 -7.98 17.28
N TYR A 648 -0.38 -6.67 17.32
CA TYR A 648 -0.89 -5.88 16.21
C TYR A 648 0.01 -4.68 15.95
N GLY A 649 0.25 -4.38 14.67
CA GLY A 649 0.72 -3.08 14.25
C GLY A 649 2.08 -3.06 13.57
N VAL A 650 2.68 -1.87 13.59
CA VAL A 650 3.93 -1.55 12.89
C VAL A 650 5.05 -2.49 13.34
N THR A 651 5.59 -3.25 12.39
CA THR A 651 6.63 -4.25 12.63
C THR A 651 7.95 -3.82 11.99
N ASN A 652 9.01 -3.77 12.79
CA ASN A 652 10.36 -3.43 12.31
C ASN A 652 11.34 -4.60 12.48
N VAL A 653 12.33 -4.66 11.59
CA VAL A 653 13.43 -5.60 11.65
C VAL A 653 14.42 -5.14 12.72
N VAL A 654 14.71 -6.02 13.67
CA VAL A 654 15.83 -5.88 14.61
C VAL A 654 17.04 -6.64 14.07
N ASP A 655 16.82 -7.88 13.67
CA ASP A 655 17.84 -8.73 13.07
C ASP A 655 17.19 -9.60 11.98
N LYS A 656 17.54 -9.30 10.73
CA LYS A 656 16.97 -9.99 9.57
C LYS A 656 17.45 -11.43 9.47
N ASP A 657 18.69 -11.71 9.86
CA ASP A 657 19.32 -13.01 9.64
C ASP A 657 18.80 -14.05 10.64
N ASN A 658 18.33 -13.58 11.79
CA ASN A 658 17.75 -14.40 12.85
C ASN A 658 16.23 -14.28 12.98
N ASN A 659 15.55 -13.61 12.04
CA ASN A 659 14.09 -13.37 12.08
C ASN A 659 13.63 -12.69 13.39
N ILE A 660 14.36 -11.67 13.85
CA ILE A 660 14.02 -10.90 15.06
C ILE A 660 13.38 -9.58 14.67
N TYR A 661 12.23 -9.30 15.28
CA TYR A 661 11.38 -8.15 14.96
C TYR A 661 10.94 -7.42 16.22
N THR A 662 10.57 -6.15 16.05
CA THR A 662 9.84 -5.39 17.07
C THR A 662 8.42 -5.10 16.63
N ILE A 663 7.46 -5.36 17.52
CA ILE A 663 6.03 -5.10 17.33
C ILE A 663 5.43 -4.75 18.69
N ASN A 664 4.58 -3.72 18.76
CA ASN A 664 3.95 -3.28 20.02
C ASN A 664 4.93 -2.97 21.18
N GLY A 665 6.21 -2.67 20.88
CA GLY A 665 7.26 -2.46 21.90
C GLY A 665 7.98 -3.73 22.34
N ASP A 666 7.46 -4.91 22.02
CA ASP A 666 8.10 -6.21 22.28
C ASP A 666 9.16 -6.51 21.23
N THR A 667 10.16 -7.32 21.61
CA THR A 667 11.16 -7.87 20.69
C THR A 667 11.01 -9.37 20.63
N ILE A 668 10.66 -9.90 19.46
CA ILE A 668 10.33 -11.30 19.26
C ILE A 668 11.16 -11.93 18.14
N GLN A 669 11.43 -13.22 18.24
CA GLN A 669 11.94 -14.01 17.13
C GLN A 669 10.84 -14.92 16.59
N LEU A 670 10.66 -14.91 15.27
CA LEU A 670 9.73 -15.80 14.58
C LEU A 670 10.47 -17.05 14.08
N VAL A 671 9.99 -18.21 14.50
CA VAL A 671 10.48 -19.52 14.05
C VAL A 671 9.34 -20.21 13.31
N ALA A 672 9.53 -20.54 12.03
CA ALA A 672 8.46 -21.16 11.23
C ALA A 672 7.98 -22.48 11.86
N ALA A 673 6.67 -22.68 11.90
CA ALA A 673 6.06 -23.95 12.26
C ALA A 673 5.66 -24.70 10.97
N ASP A 674 5.69 -26.04 11.02
CA ASP A 674 5.26 -26.88 9.90
C ASP A 674 3.75 -26.71 9.65
N ASP A 675 3.38 -26.76 8.37
CA ASP A 675 1.98 -26.62 7.92
C ASP A 675 1.12 -27.79 8.38
N VAL A 676 -0.17 -27.53 8.49
CA VAL A 676 -1.16 -28.43 9.09
C VAL A 676 -1.73 -29.32 7.99
N ASP A 677 -1.54 -30.63 8.11
CA ASP A 677 -2.32 -31.59 7.34
C ASP A 677 -3.80 -31.51 7.80
N GLU A 678 -4.77 -31.60 6.90
CA GLU A 678 -6.22 -31.41 7.18
C GLU A 678 -6.76 -32.36 8.28
N ASP A 679 -6.01 -33.41 8.64
CA ASP A 679 -6.31 -34.37 9.71
C ASP A 679 -5.97 -33.88 11.15
N ASN A 680 -5.47 -32.65 11.33
CA ASN A 680 -4.94 -32.16 12.62
C ASN A 680 -5.94 -31.32 13.46
N ALA A 681 -7.25 -31.39 13.20
CA ALA A 681 -8.26 -30.61 13.94
C ALA A 681 -8.22 -30.84 15.47
N TYR A 682 -7.77 -32.01 15.92
CA TYR A 682 -7.79 -32.41 17.32
C TYR A 682 -6.47 -32.17 18.09
N ILE A 683 -5.54 -31.38 17.54
CA ILE A 683 -4.26 -31.10 18.22
C ILE A 683 -4.45 -30.43 19.58
N GLY A 684 -3.52 -30.69 20.50
CA GLY A 684 -3.57 -30.19 21.87
C GLY A 684 -4.45 -30.99 22.82
N PHE A 685 -5.34 -31.84 22.31
CA PHE A 685 -6.26 -32.65 23.13
C PHE A 685 -6.25 -34.13 22.73
N LYS A 686 -6.56 -35.02 23.69
CA LYS A 686 -6.84 -36.42 23.34
C LYS A 686 -8.18 -36.50 22.62
N TYR A 687 -8.15 -36.96 21.38
CA TYR A 687 -9.35 -37.43 20.68
C TYR A 687 -9.48 -38.96 20.73
N ILE A 688 -10.68 -39.42 21.05
CA ILE A 688 -11.08 -40.82 21.04
C ILE A 688 -12.28 -40.90 20.11
N THR A 689 -12.15 -41.65 19.02
CA THR A 689 -13.23 -41.77 18.04
C THR A 689 -14.48 -42.37 18.67
N ALA A 690 -15.67 -42.04 18.17
CA ALA A 690 -16.92 -42.61 18.64
C ALA A 690 -16.94 -44.16 18.58
N ASN A 691 -16.19 -44.76 17.64
CA ASN A 691 -16.03 -46.21 17.54
C ASN A 691 -15.11 -46.75 18.64
N ASP A 692 -13.98 -46.10 18.92
CA ASP A 692 -13.07 -46.53 19.98
C ASP A 692 -13.71 -46.38 21.36
N ALA A 693 -14.44 -45.29 21.59
CA ALA A 693 -15.20 -45.08 22.84
C ALA A 693 -16.25 -46.18 23.08
N LYS A 694 -16.87 -46.70 22.01
CA LYS A 694 -17.85 -47.80 22.08
C LYS A 694 -17.23 -49.19 22.21
N ASN A 695 -16.12 -49.42 21.52
CA ASN A 695 -15.56 -50.77 21.34
C ASN A 695 -14.43 -51.11 22.31
N ASN A 696 -13.81 -50.12 22.94
CA ASN A 696 -12.70 -50.30 23.85
C ASN A 696 -13.05 -49.85 25.27
N LYS A 697 -12.37 -50.44 26.24
CA LYS A 697 -12.24 -49.86 27.58
C LYS A 697 -10.88 -49.18 27.68
N PHE A 698 -10.67 -48.32 28.66
CA PHE A 698 -9.46 -47.51 28.76
C PHE A 698 -8.79 -47.66 30.11
N THR A 699 -7.48 -47.73 30.11
CA THR A 699 -6.66 -47.54 31.32
C THR A 699 -6.22 -46.10 31.40
N ILE A 700 -6.25 -45.54 32.61
CA ILE A 700 -5.71 -44.21 32.92
C ILE A 700 -4.55 -44.43 33.89
N THR A 701 -3.33 -44.35 33.37
CA THR A 701 -2.11 -44.66 34.12
C THR A 701 -1.29 -43.41 34.37
N SER A 702 -0.57 -43.36 35.49
CA SER A 702 0.36 -42.27 35.76
C SER A 702 1.58 -42.36 34.84
N ALA A 703 1.99 -41.23 34.29
CA ALA A 703 3.24 -41.06 33.55
C ALA A 703 4.42 -40.67 34.45
N ALA A 704 4.19 -40.40 35.75
CA ALA A 704 5.25 -40.03 36.68
C ALA A 704 6.23 -41.21 36.85
N GLU A 705 7.54 -40.96 36.75
CA GLU A 705 8.58 -42.01 36.74
C GLU A 705 8.45 -43.00 37.91
N MET A 706 8.17 -42.50 39.12
CA MET A 706 8.04 -43.30 40.34
C MET A 706 6.73 -44.11 40.42
N LEU A 707 5.75 -43.82 39.56
CA LEU A 707 4.43 -44.43 39.52
C LEU A 707 4.05 -44.93 38.12
N ALA A 708 5.02 -45.01 37.21
CA ALA A 708 4.80 -45.29 35.81
C ALA A 708 4.07 -46.63 35.64
N GLY A 709 2.97 -46.62 34.88
CA GLY A 709 2.16 -47.81 34.62
C GLY A 709 1.19 -48.21 35.75
N GLN A 710 1.20 -47.52 36.90
CA GLN A 710 0.15 -47.70 37.91
C GLN A 710 -1.13 -46.95 37.50
N THR A 711 -2.29 -47.56 37.75
CA THR A 711 -3.61 -47.09 37.30
C THR A 711 -4.34 -46.34 38.41
N ILE A 712 -5.22 -45.42 38.03
CA ILE A 712 -6.21 -44.83 38.95
C ILE A 712 -7.17 -45.93 39.43
N VAL A 713 -7.34 -46.04 40.75
CA VAL A 713 -8.28 -47.00 41.35
C VAL A 713 -9.15 -46.32 42.41
N MET A 714 -10.35 -46.88 42.61
CA MET A 714 -11.22 -46.55 43.74
C MET A 714 -10.76 -47.28 45.01
N VAL A 715 -10.79 -46.60 46.16
CA VAL A 715 -10.71 -47.24 47.48
C VAL A 715 -12.08 -47.34 48.17
N LYS A 716 -12.13 -48.06 49.29
CA LYS A 716 -13.36 -48.37 50.04
C LYS A 716 -14.22 -47.15 50.40
N ASP A 717 -13.63 -45.98 50.58
CA ASP A 717 -14.33 -44.73 50.90
C ASP A 717 -14.67 -43.88 49.65
N SER A 718 -14.62 -44.48 48.46
CA SER A 718 -14.86 -43.84 47.16
C SER A 718 -13.83 -42.79 46.74
N SER A 719 -12.76 -42.56 47.51
CA SER A 719 -11.67 -41.66 47.10
C SER A 719 -10.74 -42.30 46.06
N LEU A 720 -9.91 -41.47 45.41
CA LEU A 720 -9.00 -41.89 44.33
C LEU A 720 -7.57 -42.10 44.83
N LYS A 721 -6.95 -43.19 44.37
CA LYS A 721 -5.51 -43.43 44.51
C LYS A 721 -4.89 -44.04 43.25
N ILE A 722 -3.57 -44.07 43.22
CA ILE A 722 -2.77 -44.79 42.22
C ILE A 722 -2.34 -46.15 42.79
N ALA A 723 -2.52 -47.23 42.03
CA ALA A 723 -2.12 -48.58 42.43
C ALA A 723 -1.69 -49.47 41.24
N GLU A 724 -1.00 -50.57 41.53
CA GLU A 724 -0.57 -51.57 40.53
C GLU A 724 -1.72 -52.42 39.97
N SER A 725 -2.92 -52.35 40.57
CA SER A 725 -4.11 -53.03 40.05
C SER A 725 -4.59 -52.35 38.77
N GLU A 726 -5.06 -53.15 37.82
CA GLU A 726 -5.65 -52.67 36.57
C GLU A 726 -7.13 -52.37 36.77
N MET A 727 -7.55 -51.15 36.44
CA MET A 727 -8.95 -50.73 36.43
C MET A 727 -9.30 -50.18 35.03
N LEU A 728 -10.41 -50.65 34.50
CA LEU A 728 -10.87 -50.33 33.15
C LEU A 728 -12.02 -49.35 33.21
N PHE A 729 -11.93 -48.29 32.42
CA PHE A 729 -12.92 -47.24 32.35
C PHE A 729 -13.61 -47.21 30.99
N THR A 730 -14.90 -46.90 31.01
CA THR A 730 -15.61 -46.39 29.84
C THR A 730 -15.45 -44.89 29.78
N LEU A 731 -14.97 -44.39 28.65
CA LEU A 731 -14.86 -42.96 28.37
C LEU A 731 -15.98 -42.56 27.42
N THR A 732 -16.88 -41.71 27.88
CA THR A 732 -17.98 -41.21 27.04
C THR A 732 -17.66 -39.78 26.59
N PRO A 733 -17.51 -39.53 25.27
CA PRO A 733 -17.25 -38.19 24.75
C PRO A 733 -18.47 -37.28 24.90
N SER A 734 -18.20 -35.99 25.08
CA SER A 734 -19.16 -34.90 24.85
C SER A 734 -19.27 -34.56 23.36
N GLU A 735 -20.11 -33.58 23.04
CA GLU A 735 -20.16 -33.03 21.68
C GLU A 735 -18.84 -32.31 21.34
N GLU A 736 -18.42 -32.42 20.09
CA GLU A 736 -17.26 -31.72 19.55
C GLU A 736 -17.50 -30.21 19.62
N THR A 737 -16.51 -29.48 20.13
CA THR A 737 -16.57 -28.01 20.27
C THR A 737 -15.42 -27.39 19.49
N GLU A 738 -15.76 -26.50 18.55
CA GLU A 738 -14.80 -25.71 17.77
C GLU A 738 -14.19 -24.60 18.62
N TYR A 739 -12.90 -24.33 18.42
CA TYR A 739 -12.15 -23.26 19.09
C TYR A 739 -11.01 -22.73 18.20
N GLY A 740 -10.35 -21.65 18.64
CA GLY A 740 -9.25 -21.03 17.92
C GLY A 740 -9.65 -19.95 16.90
N VAL A 741 -8.66 -19.25 16.36
CA VAL A 741 -8.85 -18.04 15.53
C VAL A 741 -9.52 -18.32 14.18
N ASN A 742 -9.33 -19.53 13.64
CA ASN A 742 -9.88 -19.96 12.34
C ASN A 742 -10.98 -21.01 12.47
N GLU A 743 -11.47 -21.30 13.69
CA GLU A 743 -12.52 -22.31 13.98
C GLU A 743 -12.19 -23.77 13.54
N ASP A 744 -11.01 -24.04 12.99
CA ASP A 744 -10.59 -25.37 12.53
C ASP A 744 -10.12 -26.33 13.64
N LEU A 745 -10.03 -25.88 14.89
CA LEU A 745 -9.60 -26.73 16.02
C LEU A 745 -10.80 -27.25 16.80
N ILE A 746 -10.74 -28.52 17.21
CA ILE A 746 -11.82 -29.22 17.90
C ILE A 746 -11.31 -29.80 19.21
N ASN A 747 -12.04 -29.54 20.30
CA ASN A 747 -11.81 -30.19 21.58
C ASN A 747 -13.04 -31.02 22.01
N VAL A 748 -12.77 -32.03 22.84
CA VAL A 748 -13.78 -32.95 23.39
C VAL A 748 -13.43 -33.24 24.85
N SER A 749 -14.43 -33.13 25.72
CA SER A 749 -14.35 -33.59 27.11
C SER A 749 -14.97 -34.97 27.29
N TYR A 750 -14.54 -35.72 28.30
CA TYR A 750 -14.99 -37.09 28.55
C TYR A 750 -15.48 -37.30 29.98
N THR A 751 -16.59 -38.01 30.15
CA THR A 751 -16.96 -38.56 31.46
C THR A 751 -16.26 -39.91 31.67
N ILE A 752 -15.78 -40.17 32.88
CA ILE A 752 -15.06 -41.40 33.23
C ILE A 752 -15.99 -42.30 34.06
N TYR A 753 -16.31 -43.48 33.55
CA TYR A 753 -17.22 -44.44 34.18
C TYR A 753 -16.54 -45.78 34.44
N ASN A 754 -16.76 -46.36 35.61
CA ASN A 754 -16.33 -47.71 35.96
C ASN A 754 -17.53 -48.66 35.92
N ASP A 755 -17.56 -49.56 34.94
CA ASP A 755 -18.66 -50.50 34.73
C ASP A 755 -18.79 -51.55 35.84
N ALA A 756 -17.67 -51.98 36.44
CA ALA A 756 -17.68 -53.06 37.43
C ALA A 756 -18.47 -52.67 38.68
N ASP A 757 -18.38 -51.40 39.07
CA ASP A 757 -19.01 -50.86 40.27
C ASP A 757 -20.15 -49.89 39.97
N SER A 758 -20.48 -49.70 38.68
CA SER A 758 -21.51 -48.77 38.19
C SER A 758 -21.37 -47.34 38.74
N THR A 759 -20.15 -46.79 38.65
CA THR A 759 -19.79 -45.50 39.28
C THR A 759 -19.18 -44.50 38.30
N TYR A 760 -19.53 -43.22 38.45
CA TYR A 760 -18.93 -42.09 37.73
C TYR A 760 -17.87 -41.40 38.56
N LEU A 761 -16.80 -40.93 37.90
CA LEU A 761 -15.84 -40.03 38.51
C LEU A 761 -16.38 -38.61 38.56
N VAL A 762 -16.45 -38.05 39.76
CA VAL A 762 -17.08 -36.74 40.01
C VAL A 762 -16.24 -35.90 40.96
N LYS A 763 -16.35 -34.58 40.85
CA LYS A 763 -15.83 -33.63 41.84
C LYS A 763 -16.85 -33.50 42.97
N ASP A 764 -16.46 -33.95 44.15
CA ASP A 764 -17.29 -33.91 45.34
C ASP A 764 -17.36 -32.47 45.88
N GLU A 765 -18.55 -31.85 45.84
CA GLU A 765 -18.74 -30.45 46.23
C GLU A 765 -18.40 -30.17 47.71
N THR A 766 -18.44 -31.18 48.57
CA THR A 766 -18.20 -31.02 50.02
C THR A 766 -16.71 -31.02 50.35
N SER A 767 -15.95 -31.93 49.74
CA SER A 767 -14.51 -32.09 49.97
C SER A 767 -13.65 -31.35 48.95
N GLY A 768 -14.24 -30.90 47.85
CA GLY A 768 -13.55 -30.30 46.70
C GLY A 768 -12.68 -31.27 45.91
N ASN A 769 -12.67 -32.58 46.24
CA ASN A 769 -11.80 -33.58 45.64
C ASN A 769 -12.56 -34.56 44.72
N TYR A 770 -11.84 -35.28 43.87
CA TYR A 770 -12.44 -36.27 42.99
C TYR A 770 -12.77 -37.58 43.71
N ARG A 771 -13.94 -38.16 43.43
CA ARG A 771 -14.46 -39.41 44.02
C ARG A 771 -15.30 -40.19 43.03
N PHE A 772 -15.42 -41.50 43.22
CA PHE A 772 -16.35 -42.33 42.45
C PHE A 772 -17.71 -42.46 43.14
N ILE A 773 -18.79 -42.08 42.47
CA ILE A 773 -20.15 -42.14 43.01
C ILE A 773 -21.01 -43.05 42.12
N HIS A 774 -21.79 -43.92 42.76
CA HIS A 774 -22.70 -44.83 42.06
C HIS A 774 -23.75 -44.04 41.26
N GLU A 775 -24.04 -44.49 40.04
CA GLU A 775 -24.90 -43.77 39.09
C GLU A 775 -26.31 -43.43 39.64
N SER A 776 -26.84 -44.27 40.54
CA SER A 776 -28.15 -44.03 41.19
C SER A 776 -28.17 -42.85 42.16
N ASN A 777 -27.01 -42.36 42.58
CA ASN A 777 -26.85 -41.36 43.63
C ASN A 777 -26.37 -40.00 43.09
N ILE A 778 -26.36 -39.84 41.76
CA ILE A 778 -25.88 -38.63 41.11
C ILE A 778 -26.80 -38.18 39.99
N ALA A 779 -27.08 -36.88 39.94
CA ALA A 779 -27.80 -36.28 38.82
C ALA A 779 -26.88 -36.18 37.59
N SER A 780 -27.39 -36.42 36.39
CA SER A 780 -26.58 -36.40 35.16
C SER A 780 -25.81 -35.09 34.95
N ALA A 781 -26.34 -33.95 35.39
CA ALA A 781 -25.68 -32.65 35.31
C ALA A 781 -24.48 -32.48 36.27
N ALA A 782 -24.37 -33.32 37.31
CA ALA A 782 -23.29 -33.30 38.28
C ALA A 782 -22.13 -34.25 37.92
N ILE A 783 -22.23 -34.98 36.79
CA ILE A 783 -21.15 -35.83 36.30
C ILE A 783 -20.04 -34.94 35.74
N THR A 784 -18.85 -35.06 36.31
CA THR A 784 -17.68 -34.29 35.89
C THR A 784 -17.19 -34.71 34.52
N LYS A 785 -16.83 -33.73 33.68
CA LYS A 785 -16.27 -33.93 32.35
C LYS A 785 -14.82 -33.46 32.34
N PHE A 786 -13.92 -34.30 31.84
CA PHE A 786 -12.50 -34.00 31.81
C PHE A 786 -12.01 -33.73 30.38
N TYR A 787 -11.35 -32.60 30.19
CA TYR A 787 -10.45 -32.37 29.07
C TYR A 787 -9.12 -33.08 29.33
N MET A 788 -8.58 -33.70 28.28
CA MET A 788 -7.29 -34.37 28.32
C MET A 788 -6.29 -33.55 27.50
N ILE A 789 -5.58 -32.64 28.16
CA ILE A 789 -4.75 -31.60 27.54
C ILE A 789 -3.31 -32.11 27.37
N ALA A 790 -2.78 -32.08 26.15
CA ALA A 790 -1.41 -32.51 25.85
C ALA A 790 -0.39 -31.47 26.33
N VAL A 791 0.71 -31.91 26.96
CA VAL A 791 1.69 -31.00 27.61
C VAL A 791 3.17 -31.26 27.30
N ASP A 792 3.58 -32.51 27.07
CA ASP A 792 4.98 -32.88 26.82
C ASP A 792 5.14 -33.58 25.47
N THR A 793 4.29 -34.58 25.27
CA THR A 793 4.12 -35.29 24.00
C THR A 793 2.63 -35.35 23.67
N ASP A 794 2.32 -35.69 22.41
CA ASP A 794 0.96 -35.96 21.94
C ASP A 794 0.27 -37.14 22.66
N SER A 795 0.98 -37.85 23.54
CA SER A 795 0.59 -39.10 24.17
C SER A 795 0.47 -39.02 25.70
N THR A 796 0.71 -37.84 26.27
CA THR A 796 0.67 -37.60 27.72
C THR A 796 -0.19 -36.39 28.03
N TYR A 797 -1.10 -36.54 28.99
CA TYR A 797 -2.19 -35.59 29.17
C TYR A 797 -2.36 -35.18 30.63
N VAL A 798 -2.75 -33.93 30.83
CA VAL A 798 -3.31 -33.44 32.08
C VAL A 798 -4.83 -33.61 32.00
N LEU A 799 -5.44 -34.17 33.05
CA LEU A 799 -6.89 -34.29 33.15
C LEU A 799 -7.45 -33.07 33.89
N ALA A 800 -8.15 -32.20 33.17
CA ALA A 800 -8.72 -30.95 33.66
C ALA A 800 -10.26 -30.97 33.60
N ASP A 801 -10.90 -30.63 34.72
CA ASP A 801 -12.33 -30.40 34.89
C ASP A 801 -12.65 -28.95 34.51
N GLY A 802 -12.65 -28.68 33.20
CA GLY A 802 -12.85 -27.35 32.62
C GLY A 802 -11.60 -26.79 31.92
N LEU A 803 -11.76 -25.63 31.26
CA LEU A 803 -10.68 -24.84 30.64
C LEU A 803 -10.49 -23.47 31.30
N ASP A 804 -11.59 -22.84 31.75
CA ASP A 804 -11.61 -21.55 32.46
C ASP A 804 -12.06 -21.73 33.92
N ASP A 805 -11.37 -21.13 34.89
CA ASP A 805 -11.59 -21.32 36.34
C ASP A 805 -11.67 -22.81 36.77
N ALA A 806 -10.90 -23.65 36.08
CA ALA A 806 -10.97 -25.11 36.18
C ALA A 806 -10.05 -25.71 37.26
N THR A 807 -10.26 -26.98 37.58
CA THR A 807 -9.33 -27.77 38.39
C THR A 807 -8.79 -28.96 37.62
N LYS A 808 -7.58 -29.43 37.95
CA LYS A 808 -6.94 -30.61 37.37
C LYS A 808 -6.63 -31.69 38.40
N MET A 809 -6.38 -32.89 37.93
CA MET A 809 -5.92 -34.00 38.78
C MET A 809 -4.43 -33.87 39.12
N VAL A 810 -4.12 -33.89 40.42
CA VAL A 810 -2.75 -33.87 40.95
C VAL A 810 -2.54 -35.06 41.87
N ILE A 811 -1.42 -35.76 41.70
CA ILE A 811 -1.03 -36.97 42.42
C ILE A 811 -0.08 -36.60 43.56
N SER A 812 -0.34 -37.12 44.76
CA SER A 812 0.67 -37.18 45.81
C SER A 812 1.54 -38.42 45.62
N THR A 813 2.80 -38.26 45.23
CA THR A 813 3.72 -39.41 45.05
C THR A 813 3.98 -40.18 46.34
N GLN A 814 3.99 -39.48 47.48
CA GLN A 814 4.20 -40.08 48.81
C GLN A 814 3.00 -40.91 49.27
N TYR A 815 1.79 -40.38 49.11
CA TYR A 815 0.57 -41.01 49.63
C TYR A 815 -0.22 -41.78 48.56
N LYS A 816 0.19 -41.67 47.29
CA LYS A 816 -0.49 -42.18 46.10
C LYS A 816 -1.94 -41.72 45.96
N THR A 817 -2.35 -40.64 46.61
CA THR A 817 -3.71 -40.08 46.54
C THR A 817 -3.83 -39.09 45.38
N ILE A 818 -5.05 -38.91 44.86
CA ILE A 818 -5.37 -37.92 43.82
C ILE A 818 -6.27 -36.84 44.41
N SER A 819 -5.97 -35.58 44.11
CA SER A 819 -6.74 -34.41 44.54
C SER A 819 -7.08 -33.51 43.36
N ALA A 820 -8.14 -32.70 43.51
CA ALA A 820 -8.42 -31.59 42.59
C ALA A 820 -7.61 -30.37 43.00
N LYS A 821 -6.96 -29.73 42.04
CA LYS A 821 -6.10 -28.56 42.23
C LYS A 821 -6.32 -27.55 41.12
N ASP A 822 -6.02 -26.29 41.39
CA ASP A 822 -6.18 -25.22 40.40
C ASP A 822 -5.23 -25.44 39.20
N LEU A 823 -5.55 -24.83 38.06
CA LEU A 823 -4.79 -25.03 36.82
C LEU A 823 -3.33 -24.56 36.88
N ASP A 824 -2.98 -23.67 37.81
CA ASP A 824 -1.62 -23.13 37.99
C ASP A 824 -0.70 -24.01 38.87
N GLU A 825 -1.24 -25.04 39.52
CA GLU A 825 -0.49 -26.00 40.33
C GLU A 825 0.42 -26.91 39.48
N ARG A 826 1.17 -27.82 40.11
CA ARG A 826 2.02 -28.77 39.36
C ARG A 826 1.21 -29.64 38.38
N ASN A 827 1.76 -29.93 37.20
CA ASN A 827 1.17 -30.88 36.27
C ASN A 827 1.57 -32.31 36.64
N ASP A 828 0.58 -33.17 36.86
CA ASP A 828 0.75 -34.62 36.87
C ASP A 828 0.20 -35.17 35.55
N MET A 829 1.03 -35.97 34.86
CA MET A 829 0.75 -36.45 33.52
C MET A 829 0.20 -37.86 33.55
N PHE A 830 -0.75 -38.14 32.66
CA PHE A 830 -1.41 -39.42 32.52
C PHE A 830 -1.30 -39.96 31.10
N ILE A 831 -1.26 -41.28 30.99
CA ILE A 831 -1.30 -42.02 29.73
C ILE A 831 -2.64 -42.76 29.66
N ILE A 832 -3.40 -42.49 28.59
CA ILE A 832 -4.69 -43.12 28.32
C ILE A 832 -4.51 -44.13 27.19
N LYS A 833 -4.77 -45.42 27.45
CA LYS A 833 -4.62 -46.50 26.47
C LYS A 833 -5.91 -47.28 26.29
N PRO A 834 -6.33 -47.55 25.03
CA PRO A 834 -7.42 -48.46 24.76
C PRO A 834 -7.01 -49.90 25.07
N GLN A 835 -7.96 -50.66 25.57
CA GLN A 835 -7.88 -52.08 25.80
C GLN A 835 -9.09 -52.72 25.12
N ALA A 836 -8.80 -53.59 24.16
CA ALA A 836 -9.82 -54.26 23.38
C ALA A 836 -10.80 -54.96 24.34
N ALA A 837 -12.08 -54.64 24.22
CA ALA A 837 -13.10 -55.37 24.97
C ALA A 837 -13.00 -56.86 24.62
N PRO A 838 -13.16 -57.78 25.59
CA PRO A 838 -13.25 -59.21 25.30
C PRO A 838 -14.30 -59.43 24.20
N ALA A 839 -13.98 -60.30 23.22
CA ALA A 839 -14.76 -60.53 21.99
C ALA A 839 -16.24 -60.93 22.18
N SER A 840 -16.74 -61.03 23.42
CA SER A 840 -18.12 -61.33 23.78
C SER A 840 -19.11 -60.18 23.55
N TYR A 841 -18.66 -58.97 23.18
CA TYR A 841 -19.54 -57.80 22.96
C TYR A 841 -19.87 -57.49 21.49
N LYS A 842 -19.57 -58.39 20.53
CA LYS A 842 -20.28 -58.33 19.24
C LYS A 842 -21.74 -58.67 19.51
N SER A 843 -22.61 -57.67 19.46
CA SER A 843 -24.06 -57.89 19.49
C SER A 843 -24.43 -58.90 18.42
N LEU A 844 -24.74 -60.13 18.83
CA LEU A 844 -25.44 -61.04 17.95
C LEU A 844 -26.78 -60.40 17.58
N PRO A 845 -27.25 -60.51 16.32
CA PRO A 845 -28.56 -59.98 15.94
C PRO A 845 -29.63 -60.50 16.90
N LYS A 846 -30.68 -59.71 17.17
CA LYS A 846 -31.76 -59.99 18.15
C LYS A 846 -32.39 -61.41 18.07
N HIS A 847 -32.14 -62.15 16.99
CA HIS A 847 -32.40 -63.58 16.89
C HIS A 847 -31.15 -64.30 16.35
N VAL A 848 -30.60 -65.23 17.14
CA VAL A 848 -29.62 -66.22 16.66
C VAL A 848 -30.35 -67.52 16.41
N ARG A 849 -30.38 -67.98 15.15
CA ARG A 849 -30.81 -69.34 14.82
C ARG A 849 -29.61 -70.26 15.03
N ILE A 850 -29.65 -71.08 16.07
CA ILE A 850 -28.68 -72.16 16.26
C ILE A 850 -29.32 -73.42 15.68
N GLN A 851 -28.74 -73.92 14.58
CA GLN A 851 -29.17 -75.17 13.95
C GLN A 851 -28.28 -76.29 14.48
N ALA A 852 -28.89 -77.27 15.16
CA ALA A 852 -28.18 -78.49 15.52
C ALA A 852 -27.92 -79.32 14.25
N ILE A 853 -26.88 -80.17 14.26
CA ILE A 853 -26.44 -80.95 13.08
C ILE A 853 -27.52 -81.88 12.50
N ASN A 854 -28.59 -82.12 13.26
CA ASN A 854 -29.77 -82.92 12.92
C ASN A 854 -30.96 -82.11 12.39
N GLY A 855 -30.86 -80.78 12.27
CA GLY A 855 -31.87 -79.92 11.63
C GLY A 855 -32.82 -79.15 12.57
N ASP A 856 -32.78 -79.35 13.88
CA ASP A 856 -33.68 -78.67 14.83
C ASP A 856 -33.27 -77.21 15.10
N TYR A 857 -34.26 -76.34 15.38
CA TYR A 857 -34.08 -74.92 15.70
C TYR A 857 -34.45 -74.59 17.16
N ALA A 858 -33.62 -73.81 17.84
CA ALA A 858 -33.95 -73.17 19.12
C ALA A 858 -34.01 -71.65 18.97
N ALA A 859 -35.04 -71.02 19.54
CA ALA A 859 -35.16 -69.57 19.64
C ALA A 859 -35.09 -69.15 21.12
N VAL A 860 -34.27 -68.14 21.41
CA VAL A 860 -34.08 -67.59 22.75
C VAL A 860 -34.46 -66.12 22.71
N ASN A 861 -35.29 -65.67 23.65
CA ASN A 861 -35.72 -64.28 23.71
C ASN A 861 -34.69 -63.38 24.41
N ALA A 862 -34.90 -62.06 24.36
CA ALA A 862 -34.02 -61.05 24.97
C ALA A 862 -33.89 -61.14 26.50
N LYS A 863 -34.61 -62.06 27.17
CA LYS A 863 -34.54 -62.35 28.60
C LYS A 863 -33.86 -63.70 28.92
N ASN A 864 -33.15 -64.30 27.95
CA ASN A 864 -32.45 -65.59 28.07
C ASN A 864 -33.34 -66.79 28.41
N GLN A 865 -34.60 -66.77 27.99
CA GLN A 865 -35.51 -67.91 28.11
C GLN A 865 -35.59 -68.62 26.75
N GLY A 866 -35.29 -69.92 26.72
CA GLY A 866 -35.33 -70.74 25.51
C GLY A 866 -36.48 -71.73 25.53
N ILE A 867 -37.19 -71.86 24.40
CA ILE A 867 -38.10 -72.99 24.11
C ILE A 867 -37.50 -73.78 22.95
N ALA A 868 -37.37 -75.09 23.15
CA ALA A 868 -37.03 -76.04 22.10
C ALA A 868 -38.30 -76.79 21.69
N VAL A 869 -38.70 -76.69 20.44
CA VAL A 869 -39.82 -77.43 19.87
C VAL A 869 -39.35 -78.13 18.60
N ARG A 870 -39.76 -79.39 18.46
CA ARG A 870 -39.45 -80.21 17.29
C ARG A 870 -40.27 -79.71 16.10
N GLU A 871 -39.68 -79.69 14.92
CA GLU A 871 -40.36 -79.25 13.69
C GLU A 871 -41.56 -80.17 13.40
N GLY A 872 -42.78 -79.65 13.54
CA GLY A 872 -44.04 -80.39 13.37
C GLY A 872 -45.16 -80.01 14.35
N ASP A 873 -44.82 -79.43 15.51
CA ASP A 873 -45.80 -79.18 16.60
C ASP A 873 -46.38 -77.75 16.65
N LEU A 874 -45.90 -76.82 15.82
CA LEU A 874 -46.42 -75.44 15.75
C LEU A 874 -47.44 -75.31 14.60
N LYS A 875 -48.73 -75.48 14.89
CA LYS A 875 -49.82 -75.05 14.00
C LYS A 875 -50.00 -73.54 14.07
N ALA A 876 -50.36 -72.95 12.93
CA ALA A 876 -50.26 -71.54 12.54
C ALA A 876 -50.98 -70.47 13.42
N ASP A 877 -51.61 -70.83 14.53
CA ASP A 877 -52.58 -69.95 15.21
C ASP A 877 -52.04 -69.32 16.52
N ALA A 878 -50.75 -69.45 16.83
CA ALA A 878 -50.17 -68.98 18.11
C ALA A 878 -49.39 -67.65 18.01
N TYR A 879 -49.39 -66.97 16.87
CA TYR A 879 -48.64 -65.71 16.69
C TYR A 879 -49.39 -64.44 17.17
N ASP A 880 -50.68 -64.54 17.52
CA ASP A 880 -51.52 -63.36 17.77
C ASP A 880 -51.60 -62.87 19.23
N ASN A 881 -50.87 -63.47 20.19
CA ASN A 881 -51.01 -63.10 21.61
C ASN A 881 -49.69 -62.94 22.38
N LEU A 882 -48.63 -62.44 21.75
CA LEU A 882 -47.41 -62.03 22.45
C LEU A 882 -46.91 -60.68 21.91
N ASP A 883 -47.50 -59.60 22.43
CA ASP A 883 -46.83 -58.31 22.56
C ASP A 883 -46.42 -58.12 24.04
#